data_AF-A0A0C2WXN6-F1
#
_entry.id   AF-A0A0C2WXN6-F1
#
_cell.length_a   1.000
_cell.length_b   1.000
_cell.length_c   1.000
_cell.angle_alpha   90.00
_cell.angle_beta   90.00
_cell.angle_gamma   90.00
#
_symmetry.space_group_name_H-M   'P 1'
#
loop_
_entity.id
_entity.type
_entity.pdbx_description
1 polymer ?
#
loop_
_entity_poly.entity_id
_entity_poly.type
_entity_poly.pdbx_seq_one_letter_code
_entity_poly.pdbx_strand_id
1 'polypeptide(L)'
;MQLCLLLHAIILFTAQAWALVEGDVGVVDWYKQLLGVPQVGALDTAPKFHTVGNDSLVLTATVKNVLAALHPENGSVAWRFVFDSEDRINGFYKDGEVITTLSGTGGATLRSFEASTGHLISERRLHSQAEGISFHPQHSGSVVTYAVRDDGSTTDGPRDLLVLTNGHKVTRFDGATGNAKWSWTSPDQTSLVIYNKVFSTSYAVYVIGVSKSIASYTVHITSLHSSTGEVLNDVEVPSSVAQPFHEMVLMSLHVPHQYRPRIAWLEDGQVKSKALTPDLKNRVGSVKDLKVDRIIDVGVSDHGYLVGWKKGAPTHILKMAEDGTLIKAWGQFETIPSDEANQIAFGGGVDKDGNVYVARVYWSNKLEKAVVDLFSTVQIETQQYYFPFDPSSYGSIHHVTLTVAPNPRVVISTSTGTVQSWSLSTTDAEMLWNREEGLSAISAAEFVQLPEQQSVVALGREGEGFIGRLQRQLVQAQDLPHYLYHFFLRYTSGSSSMSRPVAPANSSELSRDPFGFRQLIIAATDFGKVYAIDTSNGEIVWSRVFGLGWAEEKGPDGNVVGGRIDVDKVYVIKPLGSGGAKKKAKKTKKAAEEVTRPEVVLVTQRFAANTLVDTVIFHIDVLTGADVREGVPESQKSQGLLQGYDAIQGSLVQAFFLQNETRAVVMLDEFLQVYLYPENEETKAAFAQAAPSLSFPLSVTTGDKERGSSTRRVVGNSVELNDALSDRYVAYQTWTLSLPPDEKLQTLVPATKGPVASLGKVLGNRTTLYKYLNEKMFGALTESTTGTCGLYVVDATKGTVIYRASLPAFSGFEGSKKVCDVKMILTENWLVYHYYDDDVASGTAGLEQAKGWRMVSVEMYEGLADQKTESPGMSSYNPDMRNVTVIEQSYVFPHGISAIATTSTTYGITSKDIIVATHNNKVYAISRRLLDPRRPKRKPTAEEQEEMLIEYDPLIPDDPKRAISHNYEVANIQRIITAPALLESTSLVFAYGLDLFLTRVSPSGTFDVLSESFNKPQLVFTVMGLVLAIAFTRPMVKRKLLNQRWYQR
;
A
#
# COMPACT_ATOMS: atom_id res chain seq x y z
N MET A 1 -46.51 -40.31 -21.52
CA MET A 1 -45.15 -40.65 -21.01
C MET A 1 -44.03 -39.90 -21.74
N GLN A 2 -44.02 -39.82 -23.08
CA GLN A 2 -43.00 -39.06 -23.84
C GLN A 2 -43.06 -37.53 -23.64
N LEU A 3 -44.24 -36.94 -23.38
CA LEU A 3 -44.35 -35.50 -23.09
C LEU A 3 -43.81 -35.12 -21.69
N CYS A 4 -43.90 -36.03 -20.71
CA CYS A 4 -43.33 -35.83 -19.37
C CYS A 4 -41.80 -35.94 -19.36
N LEU A 5 -41.21 -36.79 -20.21
CA LEU A 5 -39.76 -36.90 -20.39
C LEU A 5 -39.18 -35.66 -21.10
N LEU A 6 -39.93 -35.03 -22.03
CA LEU A 6 -39.51 -33.78 -22.66
C LEU A 6 -39.60 -32.58 -21.69
N LEU A 7 -40.61 -32.55 -20.81
CA LEU A 7 -40.72 -31.50 -19.79
C LEU A 7 -39.64 -31.63 -18.69
N HIS A 8 -39.28 -32.85 -18.28
CA HIS A 8 -38.18 -33.06 -17.33
C HIS A 8 -36.81 -32.75 -17.95
N ALA A 9 -36.64 -32.94 -19.26
CA ALA A 9 -35.41 -32.54 -19.97
C ALA A 9 -35.27 -31.01 -20.13
N ILE A 10 -36.38 -30.26 -20.21
CA ILE A 10 -36.35 -28.79 -20.33
C ILE A 10 -36.14 -28.10 -18.96
N ILE A 11 -36.62 -28.69 -17.86
CA ILE A 11 -36.41 -28.16 -16.50
C ILE A 11 -34.97 -28.44 -15.98
N LEU A 12 -34.29 -29.46 -16.51
CA LEU A 12 -32.87 -29.71 -16.25
C LEU A 12 -31.91 -28.74 -16.97
N PHE A 13 -32.41 -27.85 -17.82
CA PHE A 13 -31.61 -26.83 -18.53
C PHE A 13 -31.79 -25.39 -18.00
N THR A 14 -32.58 -25.18 -16.95
CA THR A 14 -32.80 -23.84 -16.37
C THR A 14 -32.30 -23.76 -14.93
N ALA A 15 -30.99 -23.89 -14.74
CA ALA A 15 -30.23 -23.31 -13.63
C ALA A 15 -28.73 -23.46 -13.90
N GLN A 16 -28.22 -22.96 -15.03
CA GLN A 16 -26.80 -22.63 -15.07
C GLN A 16 -26.63 -21.34 -14.27
N ALA A 17 -26.32 -21.52 -12.99
CA ALA A 17 -25.84 -20.46 -12.13
C ALA A 17 -24.60 -19.85 -12.79
N TRP A 18 -24.66 -18.55 -13.07
CA TRP A 18 -23.50 -17.77 -13.49
C TRP A 18 -22.65 -17.54 -12.24
N ALA A 19 -21.81 -18.54 -11.92
CA ALA A 19 -20.68 -18.38 -11.03
C ALA A 19 -19.47 -17.88 -11.85
N LEU A 20 -18.48 -17.26 -11.19
CA LEU A 20 -17.13 -17.19 -11.75
C LEU A 20 -16.73 -18.60 -12.21
N VAL A 21 -16.19 -18.74 -13.42
CA VAL A 21 -15.70 -20.03 -13.93
C VAL A 21 -14.55 -20.45 -13.00
N GLU A 22 -14.68 -21.60 -12.32
CA GLU A 22 -13.67 -22.12 -11.38
C GLU A 22 -12.26 -22.17 -12.00
N GLY A 23 -12.18 -22.37 -13.32
CA GLY A 23 -10.93 -22.38 -14.08
C GLY A 23 -10.24 -21.03 -14.27
N ASP A 24 -10.88 -19.90 -13.97
CA ASP A 24 -10.27 -18.57 -14.09
C ASP A 24 -9.53 -18.14 -12.81
N VAL A 25 -9.87 -18.72 -11.66
CA VAL A 25 -9.27 -18.39 -10.36
C VAL A 25 -7.79 -18.77 -10.35
N GLY A 26 -6.92 -17.81 -10.04
CA GLY A 26 -5.48 -17.94 -10.06
C GLY A 26 -4.86 -17.88 -11.47
N VAL A 27 -5.66 -17.67 -12.52
CA VAL A 27 -5.20 -17.53 -13.90
C VAL A 27 -5.32 -16.08 -14.39
N VAL A 28 -6.46 -15.44 -14.12
CA VAL A 28 -6.72 -14.04 -14.51
C VAL A 28 -6.43 -13.05 -13.40
N ASP A 29 -6.34 -13.54 -12.17
CA ASP A 29 -6.15 -12.77 -10.96
C ASP A 29 -4.98 -13.29 -10.12
N TRP A 30 -4.43 -12.39 -9.30
CA TRP A 30 -3.44 -12.74 -8.28
C TRP A 30 -3.62 -11.86 -7.06
N TYR A 31 -3.21 -12.39 -5.93
CA TYR A 31 -3.31 -11.75 -4.62
C TYR A 31 -1.99 -11.89 -3.88
N LYS A 32 -1.46 -10.78 -3.37
CA LYS A 32 -0.27 -10.77 -2.51
C LYS A 32 -0.61 -10.24 -1.13
N GLN A 33 -0.52 -11.14 -0.17
CA GLN A 33 -0.70 -10.85 1.25
C GLN A 33 0.59 -10.25 1.83
N LEU A 34 0.49 -8.99 2.28
CA LEU A 34 1.59 -8.28 2.94
C LEU A 34 1.26 -8.04 4.41
N LEU A 35 2.30 -7.77 5.20
CA LEU A 35 2.20 -7.39 6.61
C LEU A 35 2.48 -5.90 6.80
N GLY A 36 3.32 -5.36 5.93
CA GLY A 36 3.86 -4.02 5.99
C GLY A 36 5.19 -3.92 6.72
N VAL A 37 5.81 -2.74 6.61
CA VAL A 37 7.18 -2.55 7.10
C VAL A 37 7.25 -2.71 8.63
N PRO A 38 8.15 -3.55 9.17
CA PRO A 38 8.29 -3.75 10.60
C PRO A 38 8.63 -2.46 11.36
N GLN A 39 8.05 -2.29 12.55
CA GLN A 39 8.36 -1.18 13.45
C GLN A 39 9.60 -1.49 14.28
N VAL A 40 10.77 -1.06 13.81
CA VAL A 40 12.06 -1.36 14.43
C VAL A 40 12.53 -0.32 15.46
N GLY A 41 11.75 0.73 15.71
CA GLY A 41 12.14 1.84 16.58
C GLY A 41 12.19 1.50 18.07
N ALA A 42 11.58 0.38 18.49
CA ALA A 42 11.63 -0.11 19.86
C ALA A 42 11.71 -1.63 19.87
N LEU A 43 12.35 -2.18 20.90
CA LEU A 43 12.44 -3.63 21.09
C LEU A 43 11.02 -4.24 21.19
N ASP A 44 10.07 -3.58 21.83
CA ASP A 44 8.70 -4.10 22.02
C ASP A 44 7.86 -4.16 20.73
N THR A 45 8.30 -3.52 19.65
CA THR A 45 7.63 -3.56 18.35
C THR A 45 8.46 -4.25 17.26
N ALA A 46 9.77 -4.39 17.49
CA ALA A 46 10.69 -4.94 16.52
C ALA A 46 10.51 -6.46 16.33
N PRO A 47 10.87 -7.01 15.15
CA PRO A 47 10.77 -8.44 14.89
C PRO A 47 11.53 -9.30 15.89
N LYS A 48 10.94 -10.42 16.34
CA LYS A 48 11.58 -11.34 17.30
C LYS A 48 11.29 -12.78 16.97
N PHE A 49 12.28 -13.64 17.18
CA PHE A 49 12.05 -15.07 17.24
C PHE A 49 11.27 -15.46 18.51
N HIS A 50 10.30 -16.35 18.31
CA HIS A 50 9.52 -16.98 19.36
C HIS A 50 9.39 -18.47 19.05
N THR A 51 9.65 -19.32 20.05
CA THR A 51 9.58 -20.76 19.89
C THR A 51 8.42 -21.28 20.74
N VAL A 52 7.49 -21.98 20.10
CA VAL A 52 6.29 -22.55 20.72
C VAL A 52 6.34 -24.06 20.50
N GLY A 53 6.59 -24.81 21.56
CA GLY A 53 6.86 -26.24 21.45
C GLY A 53 8.07 -26.52 20.56
N ASN A 54 7.85 -27.17 19.42
CA ASN A 54 8.91 -27.46 18.43
C ASN A 54 8.97 -26.44 17.28
N ASP A 55 7.94 -25.59 17.12
CA ASP A 55 7.84 -24.67 16.01
C ASP A 55 8.46 -23.31 16.37
N SER A 56 9.18 -22.71 15.42
CA SER A 56 9.75 -21.37 15.57
C SER A 56 9.02 -20.41 14.65
N LEU A 57 8.68 -19.23 15.17
CA LEU A 57 7.96 -18.17 14.50
C LEU A 57 8.73 -16.86 14.63
N VAL A 58 8.62 -16.00 13.61
CA VAL A 58 9.10 -14.62 13.66
C VAL A 58 7.91 -13.71 13.86
N LEU A 59 7.77 -13.17 15.07
CA LEU A 59 6.72 -12.22 15.42
C LEU A 59 7.11 -10.82 14.97
N THR A 60 6.18 -10.07 14.40
CA THR A 60 6.42 -8.70 13.93
C THR A 60 5.19 -7.82 14.14
N ALA A 61 5.42 -6.57 14.54
CA ALA A 61 4.44 -5.50 14.50
C ALA A 61 4.85 -4.48 13.42
N THR A 62 3.89 -4.01 12.62
CA THR A 62 4.18 -3.21 11.41
C THR A 62 3.62 -1.80 11.46
N VAL A 63 4.14 -0.92 10.58
CA VAL A 63 3.69 0.48 10.43
C VAL A 63 2.23 0.55 9.99
N LYS A 64 1.70 -0.51 9.34
CA LYS A 64 0.30 -0.60 8.90
C LYS A 64 -0.62 -1.21 9.97
N ASN A 65 -0.22 -1.14 11.25
CA ASN A 65 -0.96 -1.67 12.40
C ASN A 65 -1.30 -3.17 12.27
N VAL A 66 -0.35 -3.98 11.80
CA VAL A 66 -0.52 -5.43 11.71
C VAL A 66 0.37 -6.10 12.75
N LEU A 67 -0.19 -7.03 13.53
CA LEU A 67 0.56 -8.02 14.29
C LEU A 67 0.55 -9.33 13.51
N ALA A 68 1.70 -9.95 13.30
CA ALA A 68 1.77 -11.19 12.53
C ALA A 68 2.90 -12.11 12.99
N ALA A 69 2.77 -13.37 12.62
CA ALA A 69 3.80 -14.38 12.72
C ALA A 69 4.18 -14.89 11.33
N LEU A 70 5.48 -14.97 11.07
CA LEU A 70 6.04 -15.56 9.86
C LEU A 70 6.74 -16.88 10.18
N HIS A 71 6.64 -17.83 9.26
CA HIS A 71 7.50 -19.01 9.28
C HIS A 71 8.93 -18.63 8.88
N PRO A 72 9.95 -18.91 9.71
CA PRO A 72 11.32 -18.49 9.45
C PRO A 72 11.96 -19.18 8.25
N GLU A 73 11.42 -20.32 7.81
CA GLU A 73 11.99 -21.15 6.74
C GLU A 73 11.62 -20.69 5.33
N ASN A 74 10.38 -20.22 5.13
CA ASN A 74 9.87 -19.85 3.82
C ASN A 74 9.25 -18.45 3.76
N GLY A 75 9.13 -17.75 4.90
CA GLY A 75 8.57 -16.41 4.97
C GLY A 75 7.06 -16.36 4.70
N SER A 76 6.37 -17.50 4.72
CA SER A 76 4.90 -17.54 4.64
C SER A 76 4.28 -17.00 5.93
N VAL A 77 3.11 -16.39 5.79
CA VAL A 77 2.34 -15.84 6.91
C VAL A 77 1.67 -16.99 7.65
N ALA A 78 2.07 -17.25 8.89
CA ALA A 78 1.41 -18.24 9.74
C ALA A 78 0.03 -17.73 10.16
N TRP A 79 -0.01 -16.47 10.61
CA TRP A 79 -1.23 -15.72 10.90
C TRP A 79 -0.91 -14.23 10.91
N ARG A 80 -1.96 -13.41 10.70
CA ARG A 80 -1.89 -11.96 10.86
C ARG A 80 -3.20 -11.44 11.44
N PHE A 81 -3.10 -10.39 12.23
CA PHE A 81 -4.22 -9.65 12.77
C PHE A 81 -4.04 -8.17 12.41
N VAL A 82 -4.99 -7.62 11.66
CA VAL A 82 -4.97 -6.22 11.21
C VAL A 82 -5.81 -5.40 12.19
N PHE A 83 -5.17 -4.45 12.87
CA PHE A 83 -5.83 -3.55 13.81
C PHE A 83 -6.44 -2.36 13.06
N ASP A 84 -7.42 -1.70 13.68
CA ASP A 84 -7.98 -0.46 13.18
C ASP A 84 -6.91 0.65 13.10
N SER A 85 -7.13 1.65 12.24
CA SER A 85 -6.18 2.77 12.06
C SER A 85 -5.93 3.54 13.36
N GLU A 86 -6.98 3.71 14.17
CA GLU A 86 -6.93 4.45 15.45
C GLU A 86 -6.37 3.62 16.60
N ASP A 87 -6.35 2.29 16.48
CA ASP A 87 -5.89 1.36 17.51
C ASP A 87 -4.45 0.90 17.23
N ARG A 88 -3.54 1.88 17.10
CA ARG A 88 -2.13 1.65 16.79
C ARG A 88 -1.44 0.77 17.82
N ILE A 89 -0.64 -0.18 17.38
CA ILE A 89 0.13 -1.08 18.26
C ILE A 89 1.24 -0.29 18.97
N ASN A 90 1.26 -0.35 20.31
CA ASN A 90 2.31 0.25 21.14
C ASN A 90 3.47 -0.74 21.37
N GLY A 91 3.15 -2.03 21.49
CA GLY A 91 4.12 -3.11 21.71
C GLY A 91 3.46 -4.48 21.84
N PHE A 92 4.24 -5.53 21.63
CA PHE A 92 3.86 -6.93 21.83
C PHE A 92 4.84 -7.66 22.74
N TYR A 93 4.31 -8.57 23.56
CA TYR A 93 5.00 -9.20 24.67
C TYR A 93 4.75 -10.70 24.64
N LYS A 94 5.80 -11.50 24.52
CA LYS A 94 5.73 -12.96 24.38
C LYS A 94 5.92 -13.68 25.72
N ASP A 95 5.12 -14.70 26.00
CA ASP A 95 5.29 -15.61 27.14
C ASP A 95 4.71 -16.98 26.86
N GLY A 96 5.57 -18.00 26.76
CA GLY A 96 5.15 -19.36 26.44
C GLY A 96 4.29 -19.41 25.17
N GLU A 97 3.05 -19.88 25.29
CA GLU A 97 2.10 -20.00 24.18
C GLU A 97 1.24 -18.75 23.94
N VAL A 98 1.46 -17.67 24.70
CA VAL A 98 0.63 -16.45 24.66
C VAL A 98 1.44 -15.25 24.20
N ILE A 99 0.83 -14.42 23.36
CA ILE A 99 1.33 -13.10 22.98
C ILE A 99 0.33 -12.06 23.45
N THR A 100 0.78 -11.07 24.19
CA THR A 100 -0.05 -9.96 24.66
C THR A 100 0.35 -8.67 23.95
N THR A 101 -0.63 -7.88 23.53
CA THR A 101 -0.39 -6.57 22.91
C THR A 101 -1.10 -5.46 23.67
N LEU A 102 -0.46 -4.29 23.66
CA LEU A 102 -1.09 -3.02 24.00
C LEU A 102 -1.23 -2.19 22.74
N SER A 103 -2.41 -1.61 22.55
CA SER A 103 -2.70 -0.74 21.42
C SER A 103 -3.56 0.45 21.83
N GLY A 104 -3.60 1.46 20.97
CA GLY A 104 -4.35 2.70 21.18
C GLY A 104 -3.62 3.69 22.06
N THR A 105 -4.10 4.93 22.08
CA THR A 105 -3.42 6.05 22.77
C THR A 105 -3.23 5.75 24.26
N GLY A 106 -1.97 5.75 24.71
CA GLY A 106 -1.59 5.44 26.09
C GLY A 106 -1.77 3.98 26.52
N GLY A 107 -1.95 3.05 25.57
CA GLY A 107 -2.23 1.62 25.84
C GLY A 107 -3.68 1.37 26.23
N ALA A 108 -4.63 1.91 25.44
CA ALA A 108 -6.05 1.88 25.71
C ALA A 108 -6.69 0.48 25.63
N THR A 109 -6.13 -0.42 24.82
CA THR A 109 -6.67 -1.77 24.61
C THR A 109 -5.60 -2.81 24.87
N LEU A 110 -5.94 -3.81 25.68
CA LEU A 110 -5.13 -4.99 25.97
C LEU A 110 -5.71 -6.19 25.22
N ARG A 111 -4.88 -6.89 24.45
CA ARG A 111 -5.28 -8.13 23.77
C ARG A 111 -4.28 -9.24 24.06
N SER A 112 -4.78 -10.46 24.15
CA SER A 112 -3.95 -11.66 24.25
C SER A 112 -4.33 -12.64 23.15
N PHE A 113 -3.32 -13.19 22.50
CA PHE A 113 -3.42 -14.10 21.36
C PHE A 113 -2.70 -15.40 21.67
N GLU A 114 -3.20 -16.50 21.11
CA GLU A 114 -2.46 -17.74 21.03
C GLU A 114 -1.31 -17.58 20.02
N ALA A 115 -0.08 -17.89 20.42
CA ALA A 115 1.12 -17.59 19.65
C ALA A 115 1.24 -18.40 18.35
N SER A 116 0.75 -19.64 18.35
CA SER A 116 0.81 -20.57 17.20
C SER A 116 -0.22 -20.25 16.12
N THR A 117 -1.46 -19.94 16.52
CA THR A 117 -2.61 -19.78 15.60
C THR A 117 -2.98 -18.32 15.34
N GLY A 118 -2.58 -17.40 16.22
CA GLY A 118 -3.03 -16.01 16.20
C GLY A 118 -4.48 -15.82 16.68
N HIS A 119 -5.10 -16.84 17.27
CA HIS A 119 -6.47 -16.75 17.78
C HIS A 119 -6.54 -15.78 18.97
N LEU A 120 -7.49 -14.86 18.94
CA LEU A 120 -7.72 -13.91 20.03
C LEU A 120 -8.31 -14.65 21.24
N ILE A 121 -7.57 -14.66 22.36
CA ILE A 121 -7.98 -15.28 23.63
C ILE A 121 -8.84 -14.31 24.43
N SER A 122 -8.39 -13.06 24.56
CA SER A 122 -9.09 -12.03 25.32
C SER A 122 -8.81 -10.64 24.78
N GLU A 123 -9.81 -9.78 24.79
CA GLU A 123 -9.72 -8.35 24.52
C GLU A 123 -10.33 -7.57 25.67
N ARG A 124 -9.64 -6.51 26.12
CA ARG A 124 -10.13 -5.63 27.17
C ARG A 124 -9.75 -4.17 26.89
N ARG A 125 -10.76 -3.31 26.91
CA ARG A 125 -10.55 -1.86 26.90
C ARG A 125 -10.22 -1.38 28.32
N LEU A 126 -9.05 -0.78 28.49
CA LEU A 126 -8.52 -0.29 29.77
C LEU A 126 -8.94 1.13 30.09
N HIS A 127 -9.06 1.98 29.06
CA HIS A 127 -9.56 3.35 29.13
C HIS A 127 -10.11 3.81 27.77
N SER A 128 -10.83 4.94 27.75
CA SER A 128 -11.28 5.54 26.50
C SER A 128 -10.10 6.15 25.74
N GLN A 129 -10.19 6.28 24.41
CA GLN A 129 -9.09 6.91 23.64
C GLN A 129 -8.90 8.40 24.03
N ALA A 130 -9.97 9.06 24.47
CA ALA A 130 -9.94 10.46 24.92
C ALA A 130 -9.16 10.65 26.24
N GLU A 131 -9.10 9.62 27.09
CA GLU A 131 -8.30 9.61 28.32
C GLU A 131 -6.84 9.20 28.08
N GLY A 132 -6.51 8.78 26.85
CA GLY A 132 -5.18 8.35 26.47
C GLY A 132 -4.19 9.51 26.43
N ILE A 133 -3.05 9.35 27.09
CA ILE A 133 -1.94 10.30 27.01
C ILE A 133 -1.03 9.90 25.83
N SER A 134 -0.81 10.82 24.90
CA SER A 134 0.13 10.62 23.80
C SER A 134 1.55 10.99 24.21
N PHE A 135 2.49 10.06 24.02
CA PHE A 135 3.91 10.27 24.28
C PHE A 135 4.70 10.33 22.98
N HIS A 136 5.89 10.93 23.02
CA HIS A 136 6.87 10.84 21.94
C HIS A 136 8.20 10.34 22.52
N PRO A 137 8.71 9.16 22.12
CA PRO A 137 8.15 8.20 21.16
C PRO A 137 6.80 7.58 21.60
N GLN A 138 5.95 7.19 20.65
CA GLN A 138 4.55 6.75 20.92
C GLN A 138 4.41 5.45 21.72
N HIS A 139 5.41 4.57 21.71
CA HIS A 139 5.45 3.35 22.51
C HIS A 139 5.82 3.60 23.98
N SER A 140 6.12 4.84 24.36
CA SER A 140 6.48 5.20 25.73
C SER A 140 5.24 5.24 26.63
N GLY A 141 5.41 4.90 27.91
CA GLY A 141 4.32 4.98 28.89
C GLY A 141 3.34 3.81 28.87
N SER A 142 3.59 2.79 28.06
CA SER A 142 2.78 1.58 27.97
C SER A 142 3.68 0.34 27.88
N VAL A 143 3.56 -0.58 28.84
CA VAL A 143 4.34 -1.84 28.83
C VAL A 143 3.56 -2.96 29.51
N VAL A 144 3.73 -4.20 29.03
CA VAL A 144 3.24 -5.41 29.70
C VAL A 144 4.42 -6.22 30.22
N THR A 145 4.29 -6.73 31.44
CA THR A 145 5.22 -7.69 32.04
C THR A 145 4.44 -8.83 32.65
N TYR A 146 4.95 -10.04 32.52
CA TYR A 146 4.37 -11.23 33.12
C TYR A 146 4.87 -11.36 34.57
N ALA A 147 3.96 -11.58 35.51
CA ALA A 147 4.31 -11.72 36.92
C ALA A 147 5.14 -12.99 37.14
N VAL A 148 6.22 -12.85 37.91
CA VAL A 148 7.07 -13.99 38.31
C VAL A 148 6.34 -14.82 39.36
N ARG A 149 6.39 -16.16 39.21
CA ARG A 149 5.84 -17.11 40.17
C ARG A 149 6.86 -17.51 41.23
N ASP A 150 6.36 -17.89 42.40
CA ASP A 150 7.18 -18.30 43.56
C ASP A 150 7.97 -19.59 43.31
N ASP A 151 7.49 -20.46 42.42
CA ASP A 151 8.13 -21.72 42.03
C ASP A 151 9.15 -21.57 40.89
N GLY A 152 9.23 -20.38 40.27
CA GLY A 152 10.05 -20.13 39.08
C GLY A 152 9.63 -20.93 37.84
N SER A 153 8.48 -21.63 37.88
CA SER A 153 8.01 -22.43 36.76
C SER A 153 7.32 -21.56 35.71
N THR A 154 7.59 -21.86 34.45
CA THR A 154 6.92 -21.25 33.28
C THR A 154 5.82 -22.14 32.72
N THR A 155 5.59 -23.32 33.31
CA THR A 155 4.87 -24.44 32.66
C THR A 155 3.43 -24.64 33.13
N ASP A 156 3.00 -24.07 34.27
CA ASP A 156 1.72 -24.44 34.90
C ASP A 156 0.61 -23.39 34.70
N GLY A 157 0.12 -23.20 33.46
CA GLY A 157 -0.96 -22.27 33.13
C GLY A 157 -0.54 -20.79 32.94
N PRO A 158 -1.48 -19.89 32.57
CA PRO A 158 -1.15 -18.51 32.22
C PRO A 158 -0.69 -17.69 33.44
N ARG A 159 0.34 -16.87 33.26
CA ARG A 159 0.86 -15.97 34.31
C ARG A 159 0.03 -14.69 34.38
N ASP A 160 -0.06 -14.11 35.58
CA ASP A 160 -0.69 -12.80 35.76
C ASP A 160 0.04 -11.73 34.94
N LEU A 161 -0.71 -10.76 34.42
CA LEU A 161 -0.18 -9.65 33.62
C LEU A 161 -0.08 -8.39 34.48
N LEU A 162 1.05 -7.70 34.42
CA LEU A 162 1.24 -6.35 34.96
C LEU A 162 1.31 -5.38 33.80
N VAL A 163 0.33 -4.48 33.74
CA VAL A 163 0.12 -3.59 32.60
C VAL A 163 0.25 -2.15 33.06
N LEU A 164 1.23 -1.43 32.50
CA LEU A 164 1.37 0.01 32.65
C LEU A 164 0.60 0.72 31.52
N THR A 165 -0.22 1.70 31.89
CA THR A 165 -1.00 2.54 30.97
C THR A 165 -0.80 4.02 31.30
N ASN A 166 -0.91 4.87 30.27
CA ASN A 166 -0.76 6.33 30.36
C ASN A 166 0.51 6.81 31.10
N GLY A 167 1.53 5.97 31.22
CA GLY A 167 2.77 6.26 31.93
C GLY A 167 2.62 6.47 33.44
N HIS A 168 1.46 6.18 34.05
CA HIS A 168 1.22 6.49 35.48
C HIS A 168 0.32 5.48 36.21
N LYS A 169 -0.29 4.51 35.53
CA LYS A 169 -1.21 3.53 36.13
C LYS A 169 -0.77 2.11 35.83
N VAL A 170 -0.49 1.32 36.87
CA VAL A 170 -0.15 -0.11 36.78
C VAL A 170 -1.33 -0.93 37.26
N THR A 171 -1.76 -1.91 36.47
CA THR A 171 -2.84 -2.84 36.84
C THR A 171 -2.35 -4.27 36.74
N ARG A 172 -2.58 -5.07 37.78
CA ARG A 172 -2.34 -6.52 37.75
C ARG A 172 -3.61 -7.23 37.32
N PHE A 173 -3.55 -7.99 36.22
CA PHE A 173 -4.62 -8.84 35.74
C PHE A 173 -4.33 -10.30 36.04
N ASP A 174 -5.37 -11.04 36.40
CA ASP A 174 -5.33 -12.49 36.50
C ASP A 174 -5.10 -13.12 35.13
N GLY A 175 -4.09 -13.99 35.01
CA GLY A 175 -3.71 -14.59 33.73
C GLY A 175 -4.77 -15.51 33.12
N ALA A 176 -5.62 -16.14 33.94
CA ALA A 176 -6.62 -17.10 33.50
C ALA A 176 -7.99 -16.45 33.21
N THR A 177 -8.41 -15.51 34.07
CA THR A 177 -9.74 -14.87 33.98
C THR A 177 -9.70 -13.49 33.32
N GLY A 178 -8.52 -12.88 33.18
CA GLY A 178 -8.36 -11.52 32.65
C GLY A 178 -8.90 -10.42 33.57
N ASN A 179 -9.28 -10.75 34.81
CA ASN A 179 -9.84 -9.80 35.78
C ASN A 179 -8.75 -9.01 36.51
N ALA A 180 -9.00 -7.72 36.77
CA ALA A 180 -8.08 -6.90 37.54
C ALA A 180 -8.06 -7.34 39.00
N LYS A 181 -6.88 -7.71 39.52
CA LYS A 181 -6.65 -8.05 40.94
C LYS A 181 -6.47 -6.78 41.78
N TRP A 182 -5.61 -5.88 41.32
CA TRP A 182 -5.39 -4.57 41.93
C TRP A 182 -4.90 -3.59 40.87
N SER A 183 -5.07 -2.29 41.15
CA SER A 183 -4.51 -1.21 40.37
C SER A 183 -3.82 -0.20 41.28
N TRP A 184 -2.68 0.30 40.83
CA TRP A 184 -1.94 1.38 41.45
C TRP A 184 -1.85 2.54 40.47
N THR A 185 -2.16 3.73 40.95
CA THR A 185 -2.02 4.97 40.20
C THR A 185 -0.99 5.83 40.92
N SER A 186 0.01 6.32 40.19
CA SER A 186 1.04 7.19 40.76
C SER A 186 0.39 8.44 41.39
N PRO A 187 0.82 8.88 42.58
CA PRO A 187 0.35 10.12 43.20
C PRO A 187 0.64 11.36 42.35
N ASP A 188 1.74 11.35 41.60
CA ASP A 188 2.25 12.48 40.81
C ASP A 188 1.67 12.51 39.39
N GLN A 189 0.35 12.36 39.25
CA GLN A 189 -0.41 12.34 37.98
C GLN A 189 -0.15 13.58 37.09
N THR A 190 0.54 14.59 37.62
CA THR A 190 0.92 15.84 36.99
C THR A 190 2.34 15.76 36.40
N SER A 191 2.46 15.47 35.10
CA SER A 191 3.55 15.81 34.13
C SER A 191 5.04 15.73 34.49
N LEU A 192 5.44 15.43 35.73
CA LEU A 192 6.81 15.47 36.21
C LEU A 192 7.47 14.10 36.10
N VAL A 193 6.76 13.00 36.38
CA VAL A 193 7.26 11.63 36.30
C VAL A 193 6.52 10.84 35.21
N ILE A 194 7.27 10.18 34.33
CA ILE A 194 6.73 9.28 33.31
C ILE A 194 7.35 7.90 33.52
N TYR A 195 6.52 6.92 33.89
CA TYR A 195 6.94 5.52 33.97
C TYR A 195 6.96 4.87 32.59
N ASN A 196 7.95 4.01 32.33
CA ASN A 196 8.11 3.35 31.05
C ASN A 196 8.49 1.86 31.15
N LYS A 197 8.95 1.38 32.31
CA LYS A 197 9.36 -0.01 32.52
C LYS A 197 8.72 -0.56 33.78
N VAL A 198 8.33 -1.84 33.73
CA VAL A 198 7.80 -2.59 34.86
C VAL A 198 8.56 -3.89 34.96
N PHE A 199 8.87 -4.32 36.19
CA PHE A 199 9.43 -5.65 36.45
C PHE A 199 8.75 -6.25 37.67
N SER A 200 8.53 -7.57 37.67
CA SER A 200 7.96 -8.28 38.80
C SER A 200 8.96 -9.26 39.39
N THR A 201 9.00 -9.33 40.71
CA THR A 201 9.54 -10.47 41.47
C THR A 201 8.38 -11.17 42.19
N SER A 202 8.64 -12.27 42.89
CA SER A 202 7.66 -12.94 43.76
C SER A 202 7.07 -11.97 44.79
N TYR A 203 7.91 -11.15 45.41
CA TYR A 203 7.52 -10.26 46.51
C TYR A 203 7.16 -8.82 46.09
N ALA A 204 7.89 -8.23 45.14
CA ALA A 204 7.75 -6.81 44.77
C ALA A 204 7.62 -6.58 43.26
N VAL A 205 6.86 -5.57 42.88
CA VAL A 205 6.77 -5.02 41.52
C VAL A 205 7.50 -3.68 41.48
N TYR A 206 8.42 -3.52 40.54
CA TYR A 206 9.19 -2.29 40.35
C TYR A 206 8.64 -1.53 39.15
N VAL A 207 8.21 -0.31 39.37
CA VAL A 207 7.77 0.63 38.33
C VAL A 207 8.86 1.68 38.18
N ILE A 208 9.42 1.77 36.99
CA ILE A 208 10.60 2.60 36.70
C ILE A 208 10.21 3.64 35.67
N GLY A 209 10.60 4.87 35.94
CA GLY A 209 10.30 6.02 35.12
C GLY A 209 11.39 7.07 35.21
N VAL A 210 11.06 8.23 34.68
CA VAL A 210 11.93 9.40 34.75
C VAL A 210 11.19 10.64 35.19
N SER A 211 11.87 11.44 36.01
CA SER A 211 11.42 12.76 36.43
C SER A 211 12.12 13.85 35.58
N LYS A 212 11.39 14.89 35.18
CA LYS A 212 11.95 15.99 34.37
C LYS A 212 12.66 17.02 35.25
N SER A 213 13.96 17.24 35.02
CA SER A 213 14.74 18.34 35.59
C SER A 213 15.05 19.44 34.56
N ILE A 214 15.68 20.54 34.99
CA ILE A 214 15.92 21.76 34.19
C ILE A 214 16.77 21.48 32.94
N ALA A 215 17.69 20.51 32.99
CA ALA A 215 18.61 20.18 31.90
C ALA A 215 18.69 18.68 31.52
N SER A 216 18.16 17.78 32.34
CA SER A 216 18.23 16.32 32.15
C SER A 216 17.10 15.59 32.87
N TYR A 217 17.03 14.27 32.71
CA TYR A 217 16.05 13.42 33.39
C TYR A 217 16.67 12.67 34.57
N THR A 218 15.97 12.63 35.70
CA THR A 218 16.35 11.81 36.87
C THR A 218 15.60 10.48 36.86
N VAL A 219 16.20 9.41 37.35
CA VAL A 219 15.58 8.07 37.37
C VAL A 219 14.67 7.97 38.59
N HIS A 220 13.39 7.67 38.37
CA HIS A 220 12.39 7.47 39.41
C HIS A 220 12.03 5.99 39.53
N ILE A 221 12.02 5.45 40.75
CA ILE A 221 11.75 4.03 41.00
C ILE A 221 10.78 3.89 42.16
N THR A 222 9.62 3.30 41.88
CA THR A 222 8.63 2.92 42.88
C THR A 222 8.59 1.40 43.01
N SER A 223 8.63 0.89 44.23
CA SER A 223 8.47 -0.52 44.56
C SER A 223 7.09 -0.74 45.20
N LEU A 224 6.33 -1.67 44.65
CA LEU A 224 4.99 -2.04 45.09
C LEU A 224 5.01 -3.48 45.61
N HIS A 225 4.15 -3.81 46.56
CA HIS A 225 3.95 -5.17 47.00
C HIS A 225 3.21 -5.98 45.92
N SER A 226 3.74 -7.15 45.56
CA SER A 226 3.28 -7.92 44.39
C SER A 226 1.79 -8.28 44.47
N SER A 227 1.29 -8.73 45.63
CA SER A 227 -0.10 -9.21 45.76
C SER A 227 -1.12 -8.12 46.07
N THR A 228 -0.73 -7.00 46.70
CA THR A 228 -1.66 -5.95 47.16
C THR A 228 -1.57 -4.65 46.36
N GLY A 229 -0.45 -4.41 45.67
CA GLY A 229 -0.20 -3.13 44.98
C GLY A 229 0.16 -1.97 45.92
N GLU A 230 0.33 -2.22 47.22
CA GLU A 230 0.73 -1.19 48.20
C GLU A 230 2.17 -0.72 47.96
N VAL A 231 2.42 0.58 48.10
CA VAL A 231 3.76 1.14 47.92
C VAL A 231 4.66 0.72 49.08
N LEU A 232 5.74 -0.01 48.77
CA LEU A 232 6.77 -0.41 49.72
C LEU A 232 7.80 0.70 49.93
N ASN A 233 8.28 1.27 48.83
CA ASN A 233 9.22 2.39 48.83
C ASN A 233 9.17 3.14 47.50
N ASP A 234 9.52 4.42 47.54
CA ASP A 234 9.55 5.32 46.41
C ASP A 234 10.81 6.19 46.47
N VAL A 235 11.63 6.14 45.42
CA VAL A 235 12.97 6.74 45.43
C VAL A 235 13.27 7.43 44.10
N GLU A 236 13.58 8.72 44.19
CA GLU A 236 14.26 9.45 43.13
C GLU A 236 15.77 9.23 43.24
N VAL A 237 16.37 8.69 42.20
CA VAL A 237 17.81 8.45 42.12
C VAL A 237 18.46 9.66 41.45
N PRO A 238 19.41 10.35 42.11
CA PRO A 238 20.16 11.43 41.49
C PRO A 238 20.90 10.92 40.25
N SER A 239 20.44 11.35 39.07
CA SER A 239 21.00 10.97 37.77
C SER A 239 20.75 12.06 36.74
N SER A 240 21.57 12.11 35.69
CA SER A 240 21.43 13.04 34.58
C SER A 240 21.36 12.28 33.27
N VAL A 241 20.18 11.77 32.92
CA VAL A 241 19.95 11.00 31.69
C VAL A 241 19.52 11.96 30.58
N ALA A 242 20.18 11.90 29.43
CA ALA A 242 19.88 12.79 28.31
C ALA A 242 18.70 12.25 27.48
N GLN A 243 18.71 10.95 27.18
CA GLN A 243 17.71 10.27 26.35
C GLN A 243 17.15 9.03 27.06
N PRO A 244 16.19 9.19 27.98
CA PRO A 244 15.78 8.12 28.89
C PRO A 244 15.15 6.90 28.21
N PHE A 245 14.58 7.06 27.01
CA PHE A 245 14.00 5.96 26.25
C PHE A 245 15.04 5.06 25.55
N HIS A 246 16.24 5.58 25.29
CA HIS A 246 17.33 4.83 24.64
C HIS A 246 18.48 4.48 25.61
N GLU A 247 18.67 5.30 26.64
CA GLU A 247 19.80 5.22 27.57
C GLU A 247 19.44 4.49 28.87
N MET A 248 18.30 3.81 28.96
CA MET A 248 17.89 3.02 30.14
C MET A 248 17.51 1.59 29.76
N VAL A 249 18.19 0.61 30.37
CA VAL A 249 17.97 -0.83 30.12
C VAL A 249 17.69 -1.53 31.45
N LEU A 250 16.53 -2.19 31.53
CA LEU A 250 16.18 -3.04 32.66
C LEU A 250 16.75 -4.42 32.40
N MET A 251 17.62 -4.89 33.28
CA MET A 251 18.19 -6.21 33.20
C MET A 251 17.69 -7.08 34.34
N SER A 252 17.62 -8.38 34.12
CA SER A 252 17.42 -9.36 35.18
C SER A 252 18.38 -10.53 35.01
N LEU A 253 18.73 -11.17 36.11
CA LEU A 253 19.40 -12.47 36.09
C LEU A 253 18.52 -13.47 36.83
N HIS A 254 18.17 -14.57 36.17
CA HIS A 254 17.52 -15.69 36.82
C HIS A 254 18.58 -16.55 37.54
N VAL A 255 18.48 -16.61 38.85
CA VAL A 255 19.27 -17.49 39.72
C VAL A 255 18.28 -18.51 40.29
N PRO A 256 18.67 -19.77 40.59
CA PRO A 256 17.75 -20.75 41.16
C PRO A 256 16.89 -20.16 42.29
N HIS A 257 15.57 -20.18 42.10
CA HIS A 257 14.54 -19.66 43.01
C HIS A 257 14.51 -18.13 43.23
N GLN A 258 15.28 -17.31 42.51
CA GLN A 258 15.25 -15.85 42.67
C GLN A 258 15.67 -15.07 41.42
N TYR A 259 14.90 -14.05 41.06
CA TYR A 259 15.31 -13.05 40.07
C TYR A 259 16.08 -11.91 40.74
N ARG A 260 17.16 -11.46 40.07
CA ARG A 260 17.94 -10.30 40.49
C ARG A 260 17.83 -9.18 39.45
N PRO A 261 16.82 -8.31 39.57
CA PRO A 261 16.62 -7.21 38.64
C PRO A 261 17.50 -5.98 38.96
N ARG A 262 17.95 -5.31 37.91
CA ARG A 262 18.80 -4.12 37.98
C ARG A 262 18.48 -3.18 36.83
N ILE A 263 18.34 -1.89 37.13
CA ILE A 263 18.25 -0.86 36.09
C ILE A 263 19.64 -0.32 35.79
N ALA A 264 20.00 -0.27 34.51
CA ALA A 264 21.23 0.34 34.01
C ALA A 264 20.90 1.58 33.18
N TRP A 265 21.70 2.64 33.30
CA TRP A 265 21.57 3.83 32.47
C TRP A 265 22.92 4.44 32.12
N LEU A 266 22.94 5.27 31.08
CA LEU A 266 24.12 6.02 30.67
C LEU A 266 24.11 7.42 31.30
N GLU A 267 25.25 7.85 31.84
CA GLU A 267 25.44 9.20 32.39
C GLU A 267 26.88 9.65 32.12
N ASP A 268 27.06 10.75 31.38
CA ASP A 268 28.38 11.28 30.96
C ASP A 268 29.31 10.20 30.34
N GLY A 269 28.72 9.29 29.57
CA GLY A 269 29.41 8.17 28.93
C GLY A 269 29.79 7.01 29.86
N GLN A 270 29.46 7.07 31.16
CA GLN A 270 29.63 5.96 32.10
C GLN A 270 28.33 5.18 32.29
N VAL A 271 28.43 3.84 32.27
CA VAL A 271 27.29 2.97 32.56
C VAL A 271 27.10 2.87 34.06
N LYS A 272 26.04 3.50 34.58
CA LYS A 272 25.62 3.41 35.97
C LYS A 272 24.50 2.38 36.12
N SER A 273 24.34 1.82 37.30
CA SER A 273 23.28 0.85 37.56
C SER A 273 22.91 0.74 39.02
N LYS A 274 21.64 0.43 39.29
CA LYS A 274 21.10 0.26 40.65
C LYS A 274 20.29 -1.03 40.75
N ALA A 275 20.58 -1.83 41.78
CA ALA A 275 19.83 -3.05 42.08
C ALA A 275 18.42 -2.71 42.58
N LEU A 276 17.42 -3.42 42.06
CA LEU A 276 16.03 -3.26 42.45
C LEU A 276 15.73 -4.24 43.60
N THR A 277 15.77 -3.72 44.83
CA THR A 277 15.36 -4.43 46.05
C THR A 277 14.11 -3.77 46.64
N PRO A 278 13.29 -4.48 47.44
CA PRO A 278 12.05 -3.92 47.99
C PRO A 278 12.27 -2.66 48.83
N ASP A 279 13.44 -2.49 49.43
CA ASP A 279 13.80 -1.31 50.22
C ASP A 279 14.54 -0.23 49.41
N LEU A 280 14.95 -0.49 48.17
CA LEU A 280 15.65 0.45 47.27
C LEU A 280 16.87 1.19 47.86
N LYS A 281 17.47 0.70 48.96
CA LYS A 281 18.58 1.36 49.69
C LYS A 281 19.96 1.13 49.07
N ASN A 282 20.05 0.27 48.07
CA ASN A 282 21.31 -0.04 47.41
C ASN A 282 21.96 1.20 46.78
N ARG A 283 23.29 1.27 46.87
CA ARG A 283 24.06 2.34 46.22
C ARG A 283 24.10 2.12 44.70
N VAL A 284 24.19 3.23 43.97
CA VAL A 284 24.44 3.21 42.54
C VAL A 284 25.86 2.69 42.28
N GLY A 285 25.97 1.65 41.45
CA GLY A 285 27.24 1.14 40.95
C GLY A 285 27.59 1.78 39.60
N SER A 286 28.87 1.84 39.27
CA SER A 286 29.38 2.29 37.97
C SER A 286 30.32 1.23 37.40
N VAL A 287 30.24 1.01 36.09
CA VAL A 287 31.18 0.14 35.37
C VAL A 287 32.52 0.89 35.28
N LYS A 288 33.53 0.36 35.97
CA LYS A 288 34.87 0.97 35.98
C LYS A 288 35.54 0.84 34.61
N ASP A 289 36.33 1.85 34.25
CA ASP A 289 37.24 1.86 33.10
C ASP A 289 36.60 1.66 31.71
N LEU A 290 35.29 1.89 31.58
CA LEU A 290 34.58 1.81 30.32
C LEU A 290 33.77 3.10 30.06
N LYS A 291 34.08 3.77 28.95
CA LYS A 291 33.29 4.88 28.43
C LYS A 291 32.62 4.48 27.14
N VAL A 292 31.31 4.64 27.06
CA VAL A 292 30.48 4.30 25.89
C VAL A 292 29.66 5.51 25.46
N ASP A 293 29.32 5.57 24.17
CA ASP A 293 28.44 6.61 23.63
C ASP A 293 26.97 6.21 23.78
N ARG A 294 26.68 4.90 23.74
CA ARG A 294 25.31 4.34 23.89
C ARG A 294 25.33 2.99 24.61
N ILE A 295 24.25 2.69 25.33
CA ILE A 295 23.92 1.33 25.76
C ILE A 295 22.74 0.82 24.93
N ILE A 296 22.77 -0.45 24.55
CA ILE A 296 21.79 -1.04 23.64
C ILE A 296 21.26 -2.32 24.27
N ASP A 297 19.93 -2.40 24.41
CA ASP A 297 19.25 -3.66 24.70
C ASP A 297 19.04 -4.42 23.39
N VAL A 298 19.68 -5.58 23.30
CA VAL A 298 19.62 -6.46 22.13
C VAL A 298 18.55 -7.55 22.27
N GLY A 299 17.73 -7.51 23.33
CA GLY A 299 16.68 -8.50 23.57
C GLY A 299 17.10 -9.72 24.39
N VAL A 300 18.23 -9.62 25.11
CA VAL A 300 18.72 -10.64 26.08
C VAL A 300 19.01 -10.04 27.46
N SER A 301 18.40 -8.89 27.76
CA SER A 301 18.54 -8.18 29.04
C SER A 301 17.93 -8.97 30.21
N ASP A 302 16.95 -9.83 29.94
CA ASP A 302 16.35 -10.80 30.86
C ASP A 302 17.31 -11.93 31.30
N HIS A 303 18.38 -12.14 30.53
CA HIS A 303 19.51 -13.05 30.83
C HIS A 303 20.73 -12.30 31.40
N GLY A 304 20.61 -10.98 31.63
CA GLY A 304 21.62 -10.17 32.31
C GLY A 304 22.71 -9.62 31.39
N TYR A 305 22.45 -9.51 30.08
CA TYR A 305 23.41 -9.00 29.09
C TYR A 305 22.92 -7.70 28.43
N LEU A 306 23.85 -6.81 28.12
CA LEU A 306 23.60 -5.62 27.27
C LEU A 306 24.85 -5.26 26.47
N VAL A 307 24.70 -4.39 25.46
CA VAL A 307 25.81 -3.94 24.62
C VAL A 307 26.17 -2.49 24.94
N GLY A 308 27.46 -2.24 25.17
CA GLY A 308 28.04 -0.91 25.28
C GLY A 308 28.77 -0.55 23.98
N TRP A 309 28.28 0.47 23.28
CA TRP A 309 28.80 0.88 21.99
C TRP A 309 29.46 2.25 22.04
N LYS A 310 30.60 2.38 21.35
CA LYS A 310 31.33 3.63 21.17
C LYS A 310 31.92 3.69 19.77
N LYS A 311 31.77 4.85 19.12
CA LYS A 311 32.29 5.03 17.77
C LYS A 311 33.82 4.98 17.76
N GLY A 312 34.38 4.20 16.85
CA GLY A 312 35.85 4.05 16.69
C GLY A 312 36.53 3.30 17.83
N ALA A 313 35.78 2.57 18.65
CA ALA A 313 36.32 1.72 19.72
C ALA A 313 35.71 0.31 19.65
N PRO A 314 36.30 -0.68 20.35
CA PRO A 314 35.70 -2.01 20.48
C PRO A 314 34.29 -1.92 21.06
N THR A 315 33.37 -2.73 20.54
CA THR A 315 32.02 -2.82 21.11
C THR A 315 32.04 -3.80 22.25
N HIS A 316 31.71 -3.37 23.47
CA HIS A 316 31.80 -4.21 24.65
C HIS A 316 30.47 -4.89 24.97
N ILE A 317 30.51 -6.18 25.25
CA ILE A 317 29.36 -6.95 25.75
C ILE A 317 29.46 -6.94 27.27
N LEU A 318 28.45 -6.39 27.92
CA LEU A 318 28.39 -6.23 29.36
C LEU A 318 27.51 -7.33 29.96
N LYS A 319 27.98 -7.91 31.06
CA LYS A 319 27.30 -8.98 31.80
C LYS A 319 27.04 -8.54 33.24
N MET A 320 25.85 -8.83 33.76
CA MET A 320 25.55 -8.74 35.18
C MET A 320 26.29 -9.86 35.94
N ALA A 321 27.00 -9.51 37.01
CA ALA A 321 27.65 -10.50 37.86
C ALA A 321 26.61 -11.45 38.48
N GLU A 322 27.01 -12.71 38.75
CA GLU A 322 26.12 -13.74 39.29
C GLU A 322 25.60 -13.41 40.70
N ASP A 323 26.34 -12.57 41.44
CA ASP A 323 25.92 -12.02 42.71
C ASP A 323 24.87 -10.88 42.55
N GLY A 324 24.62 -10.40 41.33
CA GLY A 324 23.72 -9.30 41.00
C GLY A 324 24.24 -7.91 41.41
N THR A 325 25.48 -7.82 41.91
CA THR A 325 25.99 -6.61 42.58
C THR A 325 26.56 -5.58 41.62
N LEU A 326 27.13 -6.01 40.49
CA LEU A 326 27.83 -5.17 39.53
C LEU A 326 27.60 -5.61 38.07
N ILE A 327 27.81 -4.68 37.14
CA ILE A 327 27.90 -4.94 35.70
C ILE A 327 29.38 -4.87 35.34
N LYS A 328 29.88 -5.83 34.54
CA LYS A 328 31.27 -5.83 34.05
C LYS A 328 31.33 -6.10 32.56
N ALA A 329 32.39 -5.62 31.92
CA ALA A 329 32.73 -6.06 30.56
C ALA A 329 33.05 -7.57 30.59
N TRP A 330 32.39 -8.33 29.71
CA TRP A 330 32.51 -9.78 29.61
C TRP A 330 33.19 -10.22 28.31
N GLY A 331 32.80 -9.59 27.21
CA GLY A 331 33.37 -9.84 25.89
C GLY A 331 33.45 -8.55 25.08
N GLN A 332 34.03 -8.64 23.89
CA GLN A 332 34.08 -7.51 22.97
C GLN A 332 34.06 -7.98 21.51
N PHE A 333 33.49 -7.14 20.65
CA PHE A 333 33.74 -7.19 19.23
C PHE A 333 34.86 -6.24 18.86
N GLU A 334 35.66 -6.61 17.86
CA GLU A 334 36.75 -5.76 17.37
C GLU A 334 36.23 -4.44 16.80
N THR A 335 37.11 -3.44 16.77
CA THR A 335 36.80 -2.10 16.24
C THR A 335 36.53 -2.16 14.74
N ILE A 336 35.43 -1.55 14.32
CA ILE A 336 35.06 -1.40 12.90
C ILE A 336 35.64 -0.06 12.38
N PRO A 337 36.07 0.03 11.11
CA PRO A 337 36.37 1.29 10.44
C PRO A 337 35.28 2.37 10.64
N SER A 338 35.71 3.62 10.81
CA SER A 338 34.80 4.73 11.18
C SER A 338 33.73 5.06 10.15
N ASP A 339 33.95 4.70 8.89
CA ASP A 339 33.02 4.84 7.76
C ASP A 339 31.89 3.80 7.81
N GLU A 340 32.20 2.55 8.20
CA GLU A 340 31.25 1.45 8.35
C GLU A 340 30.47 1.53 9.68
N ALA A 341 31.03 2.22 10.69
CA ALA A 341 30.46 2.28 12.04
C ALA A 341 29.10 2.97 12.18
N ASN A 342 28.60 3.64 11.13
CA ASN A 342 27.35 4.40 11.17
C ASN A 342 26.11 3.58 10.79
N GLN A 343 26.30 2.36 10.26
CA GLN A 343 25.21 1.47 9.81
C GLN A 343 25.34 0.09 10.45
N ILE A 344 25.27 0.05 11.78
CA ILE A 344 25.37 -1.17 12.57
C ILE A 344 24.00 -1.49 13.18
N ALA A 345 23.55 -2.73 12.98
CA ALA A 345 22.43 -3.30 13.69
C ALA A 345 22.94 -4.34 14.72
N PHE A 346 22.32 -4.34 15.90
CA PHE A 346 22.57 -5.33 16.94
C PHE A 346 21.33 -6.18 17.19
N GLY A 347 21.54 -7.46 17.48
CA GLY A 347 20.46 -8.37 17.84
C GLY A 347 20.95 -9.43 18.80
N GLY A 348 20.07 -9.89 19.68
CA GLY A 348 20.33 -10.94 20.64
C GLY A 348 19.40 -12.12 20.40
N GLY A 349 19.85 -13.29 20.78
CA GLY A 349 19.06 -14.52 20.75
C GLY A 349 19.55 -15.50 21.79
N VAL A 350 18.71 -16.49 22.09
CA VAL A 350 19.00 -17.55 23.05
C VAL A 350 18.79 -18.90 22.35
N ASP A 351 19.67 -19.85 22.57
CA ASP A 351 19.51 -21.21 22.06
C ASP A 351 18.51 -22.04 22.91
N LYS A 352 18.30 -23.30 22.54
CA LYS A 352 17.42 -24.21 23.28
C LYS A 352 17.90 -24.51 24.70
N ASP A 353 19.20 -24.34 24.96
CA ASP A 353 19.85 -24.64 26.24
C ASP A 353 19.92 -23.40 27.16
N GLY A 354 19.43 -22.23 26.71
CA GLY A 354 19.44 -20.99 27.47
C GLY A 354 20.73 -20.17 27.33
N ASN A 355 21.62 -20.54 26.40
CA ASN A 355 22.85 -19.79 26.15
C ASN A 355 22.57 -18.55 25.31
N VAL A 356 23.23 -17.45 25.67
CA VAL A 356 23.04 -16.15 25.05
C VAL A 356 23.99 -15.96 23.88
N TYR A 357 23.44 -15.39 22.80
CA TYR A 357 24.17 -15.02 21.61
C TYR A 357 23.89 -13.56 21.28
N VAL A 358 24.94 -12.82 20.91
CA VAL A 358 24.83 -11.43 20.48
C VAL A 358 25.39 -11.33 19.07
N ALA A 359 24.61 -10.81 18.14
CA ALA A 359 25.05 -10.51 16.79
C ALA A 359 25.25 -8.99 16.59
N ARG A 360 26.30 -8.66 15.85
CA ARG A 360 26.54 -7.34 15.27
C ARG A 360 26.55 -7.50 13.75
N VAL A 361 25.67 -6.78 13.05
CA VAL A 361 25.54 -6.85 11.59
C VAL A 361 25.81 -5.48 10.98
N TYR A 362 26.66 -5.44 9.96
CA TYR A 362 27.00 -4.22 9.24
C TYR A 362 27.44 -4.53 7.81
N TRP A 363 27.41 -3.52 6.95
CA TRP A 363 27.94 -3.60 5.59
C TRP A 363 29.43 -3.25 5.57
N SER A 364 30.27 -4.11 4.98
CA SER A 364 31.68 -3.79 4.77
C SER A 364 31.96 -3.32 3.35
N ASN A 365 32.46 -2.10 3.21
CA ASN A 365 32.83 -1.50 1.93
C ASN A 365 34.05 -2.20 1.32
N LYS A 366 34.95 -2.71 2.16
CA LYS A 366 36.17 -3.41 1.71
C LYS A 366 35.87 -4.79 1.14
N LEU A 367 34.92 -5.50 1.74
CA LEU A 367 34.56 -6.86 1.36
C LEU A 367 33.40 -6.92 0.36
N GLU A 368 32.67 -5.81 0.20
CA GLU A 368 31.43 -5.73 -0.58
C GLU A 368 30.42 -6.82 -0.17
N LYS A 369 30.36 -7.09 1.15
CA LYS A 369 29.48 -8.09 1.77
C LYS A 369 28.96 -7.57 3.11
N ALA A 370 27.79 -8.06 3.51
CA ALA A 370 27.33 -7.90 4.87
C ALA A 370 28.07 -8.87 5.79
N VAL A 371 28.51 -8.37 6.94
CA VAL A 371 29.26 -9.12 7.95
C VAL A 371 28.36 -9.32 9.16
N VAL A 372 28.32 -10.54 9.69
CA VAL A 372 27.68 -10.89 10.96
C VAL A 372 28.75 -11.36 11.92
N ASP A 373 29.05 -10.55 12.93
CA ASP A 373 29.85 -10.99 14.07
C ASP A 373 28.91 -11.61 15.11
N LEU A 374 29.03 -12.91 15.35
CA LEU A 374 28.24 -13.66 16.32
C LEU A 374 29.10 -14.00 17.55
N PHE A 375 28.80 -13.40 18.69
CA PHE A 375 29.45 -13.70 19.96
C PHE A 375 28.66 -14.74 20.74
N SER A 376 29.32 -15.84 21.14
CA SER A 376 28.76 -16.86 22.01
C SER A 376 29.21 -16.65 23.46
N THR A 377 28.26 -16.65 24.41
CA THR A 377 28.63 -16.55 25.84
C THR A 377 29.26 -17.82 26.41
N VAL A 378 29.16 -18.94 25.71
CA VAL A 378 29.71 -20.24 26.14
C VAL A 378 31.20 -20.32 25.81
N GLN A 379 31.56 -20.02 24.56
CA GLN A 379 32.94 -20.09 24.09
C GLN A 379 33.70 -18.79 24.36
N ILE A 380 33.00 -17.67 24.56
CA ILE A 380 33.58 -16.31 24.68
C ILE A 380 34.43 -15.99 23.44
N GLU A 381 33.95 -16.43 22.28
CA GLU A 381 34.57 -16.21 20.99
C GLU A 381 33.55 -15.57 20.04
N THR A 382 34.07 -14.77 19.11
CA THR A 382 33.31 -14.15 18.03
C THR A 382 33.55 -14.94 16.76
N GLN A 383 32.48 -15.47 16.17
CA GLN A 383 32.50 -16.11 14.86
C GLN A 383 31.98 -15.12 13.82
N GLN A 384 32.68 -15.00 12.69
CA GLN A 384 32.28 -14.10 11.61
C GLN A 384 31.63 -14.88 10.47
N TYR A 385 30.48 -14.40 10.02
CA TYR A 385 29.79 -14.89 8.83
C TYR A 385 29.62 -13.77 7.82
N TYR A 386 29.51 -14.15 6.55
CA TYR A 386 29.38 -13.23 5.43
C TYR A 386 28.21 -13.65 4.56
N PHE A 387 27.41 -12.69 4.11
CA PHE A 387 26.35 -12.95 3.15
C PHE A 387 26.31 -11.87 2.06
N PRO A 388 25.92 -12.23 0.82
CA PRO A 388 25.79 -11.27 -0.26
C PRO A 388 24.58 -10.36 -0.02
N PHE A 389 24.85 -9.08 0.25
CA PHE A 389 23.84 -8.05 0.43
C PHE A 389 24.13 -6.93 -0.56
N ASP A 390 23.09 -6.32 -1.13
CA ASP A 390 23.26 -5.17 -2.03
C ASP A 390 22.55 -3.95 -1.44
N PRO A 391 23.29 -3.02 -0.80
CA PRO A 391 22.71 -1.79 -0.25
C PRO A 391 22.03 -0.91 -1.31
N SER A 392 22.42 -1.03 -2.58
CA SER A 392 21.80 -0.23 -3.64
C SER A 392 20.42 -0.73 -4.05
N SER A 393 20.12 -2.00 -3.81
CA SER A 393 18.82 -2.62 -4.07
C SER A 393 17.91 -2.65 -2.84
N TYR A 394 18.49 -2.75 -1.64
CA TYR A 394 17.73 -2.96 -0.38
C TYR A 394 17.91 -1.86 0.67
N GLY A 395 18.76 -0.86 0.41
CA GLY A 395 19.07 0.17 1.39
C GLY A 395 19.94 -0.34 2.55
N SER A 396 19.93 0.37 3.68
CA SER A 396 20.72 0.03 4.87
C SER A 396 19.98 -0.95 5.79
N ILE A 397 20.72 -1.71 6.58
CA ILE A 397 20.16 -2.65 7.57
C ILE A 397 19.81 -1.85 8.84
N HIS A 398 18.54 -1.86 9.24
CA HIS A 398 18.05 -1.14 10.44
C HIS A 398 17.89 -2.06 11.66
N HIS A 399 17.60 -3.33 11.46
CA HIS A 399 17.31 -4.26 12.55
C HIS A 399 17.73 -5.68 12.19
N VAL A 400 18.16 -6.44 13.20
CA VAL A 400 18.47 -7.85 13.10
C VAL A 400 17.92 -8.59 14.33
N THR A 401 17.29 -9.74 14.08
CA THR A 401 16.97 -10.72 15.12
C THR A 401 17.57 -12.06 14.73
N LEU A 402 17.92 -12.88 15.71
CA LEU A 402 18.63 -14.14 15.47
C LEU A 402 18.06 -15.29 16.29
N THR A 403 18.23 -16.49 15.77
CA THR A 403 18.01 -17.76 16.49
C THR A 403 19.15 -18.72 16.20
N VAL A 404 19.46 -19.61 17.14
CA VAL A 404 20.57 -20.56 17.06
C VAL A 404 20.04 -21.98 17.26
N ALA A 405 19.67 -22.66 16.16
CA ALA A 405 19.39 -24.10 16.14
C ALA A 405 19.18 -24.64 14.71
N PRO A 406 19.84 -25.74 14.29
CA PRO A 406 21.24 -26.12 14.56
C PRO A 406 22.27 -25.21 13.88
N ASN A 407 21.87 -24.41 12.87
CA ASN A 407 22.67 -23.34 12.28
C ASN A 407 22.09 -21.98 12.73
N PRO A 408 22.92 -20.94 12.93
CA PRO A 408 22.43 -19.59 13.21
C PRO A 408 21.59 -19.07 12.05
N ARG A 409 20.39 -18.58 12.33
CA ARG A 409 19.53 -17.91 11.35
C ARG A 409 19.33 -16.47 11.77
N VAL A 410 19.40 -15.55 10.82
CA VAL A 410 19.17 -14.11 11.05
C VAL A 410 18.05 -13.61 10.16
N VAL A 411 17.19 -12.78 10.74
CA VAL A 411 16.17 -12.02 10.00
C VAL A 411 16.53 -10.55 10.09
N ILE A 412 16.71 -9.92 8.94
CA ILE A 412 17.06 -8.51 8.83
C ILE A 412 15.90 -7.69 8.27
N SER A 413 15.79 -6.45 8.73
CA SER A 413 14.85 -5.46 8.17
C SER A 413 15.63 -4.24 7.68
N THR A 414 15.32 -3.79 6.47
CA THR A 414 16.06 -2.73 5.79
C THR A 414 15.31 -1.40 5.71
N SER A 415 16.01 -0.33 5.33
CA SER A 415 15.46 1.03 5.22
C SER A 415 14.37 1.16 4.15
N THR A 416 14.41 0.31 3.11
CA THR A 416 13.40 0.26 2.04
C THR A 416 12.17 -0.57 2.42
N GLY A 417 12.12 -1.09 3.65
CA GLY A 417 11.03 -1.95 4.10
C GLY A 417 11.13 -3.39 3.60
N THR A 418 12.32 -3.85 3.18
CA THR A 418 12.54 -5.24 2.79
C THR A 418 12.88 -6.07 4.03
N VAL A 419 12.35 -7.30 4.11
CA VAL A 419 12.65 -8.27 5.17
C VAL A 419 13.27 -9.50 4.54
N GLN A 420 14.44 -9.91 5.02
CA GLN A 420 15.17 -11.07 4.50
C GLN A 420 15.51 -12.02 5.63
N SER A 421 15.46 -13.32 5.34
CA SER A 421 15.94 -14.38 6.24
C SER A 421 17.14 -15.09 5.62
N TRP A 422 18.16 -15.27 6.45
CA TRP A 422 19.43 -15.87 6.07
C TRP A 422 19.77 -17.00 7.01
N SER A 423 20.14 -18.15 6.44
CA SER A 423 20.77 -19.24 7.17
C SER A 423 22.29 -19.06 7.08
N LEU A 424 22.93 -18.85 8.23
CA LEU A 424 24.37 -18.63 8.30
C LEU A 424 25.10 -19.98 8.32
N SER A 425 26.11 -20.08 7.47
CA SER A 425 27.05 -21.21 7.40
C SER A 425 28.46 -20.64 7.23
N THR A 426 29.46 -21.39 7.67
CA THR A 426 30.87 -20.99 7.58
C THR A 426 31.41 -20.95 6.15
N THR A 427 30.75 -21.65 5.20
CA THR A 427 31.19 -21.71 3.80
C THR A 427 30.44 -20.73 2.91
N ASP A 428 29.10 -20.81 2.89
CA ASP A 428 28.24 -19.93 2.10
C ASP A 428 26.90 -19.72 2.85
N ALA A 429 26.58 -18.47 3.19
CA ALA A 429 25.28 -18.13 3.75
C ALA A 429 24.20 -18.22 2.67
N GLU A 430 23.07 -18.83 3.01
CA GLU A 430 21.95 -19.06 2.09
C GLU A 430 20.80 -18.10 2.41
N MET A 431 20.31 -17.36 1.41
CA MET A 431 19.08 -16.57 1.53
C MET A 431 17.89 -17.52 1.48
N LEU A 432 17.14 -17.64 2.57
CA LEU A 432 15.97 -18.52 2.63
C LEU A 432 14.78 -17.89 1.90
N TRP A 433 14.56 -16.60 2.13
CA TRP A 433 13.48 -15.85 1.48
C TRP A 433 13.72 -14.34 1.56
N ASN A 434 13.04 -13.61 0.66
CA ASN A 434 13.04 -12.15 0.57
C ASN A 434 11.60 -11.65 0.44
N ARG A 435 11.20 -10.69 1.29
CA ARG A 435 9.86 -10.09 1.28
C ARG A 435 9.95 -8.58 1.17
N GLU A 436 9.32 -8.03 0.14
CA GLU A 436 9.27 -6.60 -0.15
C GLU A 436 8.05 -5.95 0.53
N GLU A 437 8.11 -5.78 1.86
CA GLU A 437 7.00 -5.23 2.66
C GLU A 437 6.80 -3.71 2.44
N GLY A 438 7.74 -3.03 1.78
CA GLY A 438 7.59 -1.65 1.30
C GLY A 438 6.41 -1.47 0.34
N LEU A 439 6.00 -2.52 -0.39
CA LEU A 439 4.84 -2.51 -1.28
C LEU A 439 3.48 -2.33 -0.56
N SER A 440 3.43 -2.46 0.76
CA SER A 440 2.24 -2.14 1.56
C SER A 440 1.97 -0.62 1.67
N ALA A 441 2.93 0.21 1.24
CA ALA A 441 2.87 1.67 1.32
C ALA A 441 3.15 2.29 -0.06
N ILE A 442 2.44 1.83 -1.08
CA ILE A 442 2.46 2.43 -2.41
C ILE A 442 1.77 3.79 -2.36
N SER A 443 2.51 4.85 -2.69
CA SER A 443 2.00 6.22 -2.76
C SER A 443 1.41 6.54 -4.12
N ALA A 444 2.05 6.07 -5.19
CA ALA A 444 1.59 6.24 -6.57
C ALA A 444 1.88 4.99 -7.40
N ALA A 445 0.91 4.61 -8.23
CA ALA A 445 1.06 3.51 -9.17
C ALA A 445 0.38 3.85 -10.50
N GLU A 446 0.99 3.40 -11.60
CA GLU A 446 0.45 3.58 -12.95
C GLU A 446 0.69 2.33 -13.81
N PHE A 447 -0.26 2.06 -14.71
CA PHE A 447 -0.13 0.99 -15.70
C PHE A 447 0.65 1.46 -16.92
N VAL A 448 1.52 0.60 -17.42
CA VAL A 448 2.26 0.82 -18.66
C VAL A 448 2.17 -0.41 -19.55
N GLN A 449 1.73 -0.19 -20.79
CA GLN A 449 1.64 -1.26 -21.78
C GLN A 449 3.03 -1.77 -22.18
N LEU A 450 3.12 -3.06 -22.50
CA LEU A 450 4.33 -3.67 -23.06
C LEU A 450 4.39 -3.54 -24.59
N PRO A 451 5.60 -3.58 -25.19
CA PRO A 451 5.76 -3.64 -26.64
C PRO A 451 5.23 -4.95 -27.24
N GLU A 452 4.70 -4.89 -28.46
CA GLU A 452 4.39 -6.11 -29.22
C GLU A 452 5.67 -6.89 -29.52
N GLN A 453 5.62 -8.22 -29.40
CA GLN A 453 6.74 -9.08 -29.78
C GLN A 453 7.00 -8.93 -31.28
N GLN A 454 8.11 -8.29 -31.65
CA GLN A 454 8.46 -8.12 -33.05
C GLN A 454 9.05 -9.42 -33.58
N SER A 455 8.30 -10.15 -34.42
CA SER A 455 8.92 -11.20 -35.23
C SER A 455 10.05 -10.57 -36.08
N VAL A 456 11.19 -11.25 -36.22
CA VAL A 456 12.38 -10.80 -37.01
C VAL A 456 12.02 -10.31 -38.42
N VAL A 457 10.87 -10.77 -38.93
CA VAL A 457 10.34 -10.49 -40.26
C VAL A 457 9.50 -9.20 -40.33
N ALA A 458 9.07 -8.63 -39.20
CA ALA A 458 8.21 -7.43 -39.13
C ALA A 458 8.96 -6.08 -39.25
N LEU A 459 10.29 -6.09 -39.09
CA LEU A 459 11.16 -4.91 -39.08
C LEU A 459 11.32 -4.19 -40.44
N GLY A 460 10.63 -4.63 -41.50
CA GLY A 460 10.70 -4.05 -42.86
C GLY A 460 9.43 -3.38 -43.36
N ARG A 461 8.40 -3.19 -42.53
CA ARG A 461 7.03 -2.83 -42.97
C ARG A 461 6.89 -1.47 -43.65
N GLU A 462 7.71 -0.47 -43.33
CA GLU A 462 7.55 0.89 -43.85
C GLU A 462 8.50 1.17 -45.03
N GLY A 463 7.92 1.30 -46.24
CA GLY A 463 8.65 1.52 -47.50
C GLY A 463 8.88 0.26 -48.34
N GLU A 464 8.35 -0.89 -47.92
CA GLU A 464 8.47 -2.17 -48.63
C GLU A 464 7.71 -2.15 -49.97
N GLY A 465 8.44 -2.27 -51.08
CA GLY A 465 7.83 -2.49 -52.40
C GLY A 465 7.15 -3.87 -52.51
N PHE A 466 6.34 -4.08 -53.55
CA PHE A 466 5.60 -5.34 -53.76
C PHE A 466 6.51 -6.59 -53.71
N ILE A 467 7.70 -6.53 -54.32
CA ILE A 467 8.64 -7.66 -54.37
C ILE A 467 9.19 -7.99 -52.97
N GLY A 468 9.55 -6.97 -52.18
CA GLY A 468 9.98 -7.16 -50.79
C GLY A 468 8.89 -7.86 -49.98
N ARG A 469 7.64 -7.38 -50.11
CA ARG A 469 6.48 -7.98 -49.45
C ARG A 469 6.27 -9.44 -49.86
N LEU A 470 6.39 -9.76 -51.15
CA LEU A 470 6.21 -11.11 -51.67
C LEU A 470 7.30 -12.05 -51.13
N GLN A 471 8.56 -11.64 -51.17
CA GLN A 471 9.68 -12.41 -50.61
C GLN A 471 9.47 -12.66 -49.11
N ARG A 472 9.07 -11.63 -48.36
CA ARG A 472 8.75 -11.73 -46.93
C ARG A 472 7.63 -12.72 -46.66
N GLN A 473 6.53 -12.66 -47.42
CA GLN A 473 5.41 -13.59 -47.30
C GLN A 473 5.83 -15.03 -47.65
N LEU A 474 6.71 -15.20 -48.63
CA LEU A 474 7.22 -16.52 -49.04
C LEU A 474 8.13 -17.14 -47.97
N VAL A 475 8.94 -16.32 -47.30
CA VAL A 475 9.72 -16.73 -46.12
C VAL A 475 8.78 -17.09 -44.95
N GLN A 476 7.76 -16.26 -44.67
CA GLN A 476 6.76 -16.56 -43.62
C GLN A 476 5.96 -17.84 -43.92
N ALA A 477 5.72 -18.15 -45.19
CA ALA A 477 5.02 -19.36 -45.59
C ALA A 477 5.81 -20.65 -45.30
N GLN A 478 7.13 -20.57 -45.08
CA GLN A 478 7.94 -21.74 -44.67
C GLN A 478 7.52 -22.27 -43.30
N ASP A 479 7.07 -21.40 -42.39
CA ASP A 479 6.57 -21.78 -41.06
C ASP A 479 5.09 -22.21 -41.07
N LEU A 480 4.40 -22.10 -42.20
CA LEU A 480 2.98 -22.44 -42.33
C LEU A 480 2.66 -23.89 -41.91
N PRO A 481 3.46 -24.93 -42.25
CA PRO A 481 3.17 -26.30 -41.81
C PRO A 481 3.21 -26.44 -40.29
N HIS A 482 4.19 -25.79 -39.64
CA HIS A 482 4.31 -25.80 -38.19
C HIS A 482 3.16 -25.04 -37.53
N TYR A 483 2.79 -23.87 -38.09
CA TYR A 483 1.62 -23.12 -37.67
C TYR A 483 0.33 -23.94 -37.78
N LEU A 484 0.11 -24.63 -38.91
CA LEU A 484 -1.10 -25.46 -39.13
C LEU A 484 -1.18 -26.64 -38.16
N TYR A 485 -0.04 -27.27 -37.86
CA TYR A 485 0.04 -28.33 -36.85
C TYR A 485 -0.35 -27.81 -35.46
N HIS A 486 0.24 -26.69 -35.03
CA HIS A 486 -0.10 -26.05 -33.75
C HIS A 486 -1.51 -25.48 -33.70
N PHE A 487 -2.02 -24.98 -34.82
CA PHE A 487 -3.41 -24.54 -34.94
C PHE A 487 -4.36 -25.72 -34.73
N PHE A 488 -4.11 -26.85 -35.39
CA PHE A 488 -4.92 -28.06 -35.23
C PHE A 488 -4.88 -28.58 -33.79
N LEU A 489 -3.68 -28.65 -33.18
CA LEU A 489 -3.54 -28.99 -31.77
C LEU A 489 -4.32 -28.03 -30.87
N ARG A 490 -4.13 -26.71 -31.02
CA ARG A 490 -4.82 -25.68 -30.22
C ARG A 490 -6.33 -25.75 -30.37
N TYR A 491 -6.81 -26.05 -31.57
CA TYR A 491 -8.22 -26.12 -31.88
C TYR A 491 -8.88 -27.39 -31.34
N THR A 492 -8.15 -28.52 -31.33
CA THR A 492 -8.62 -29.81 -30.81
C THR A 492 -8.46 -29.96 -29.30
N SER A 493 -7.45 -29.33 -28.69
CA SER A 493 -7.16 -29.42 -27.24
C SER A 493 -8.13 -28.65 -26.34
N GLY A 494 -9.19 -28.04 -26.89
CA GLY A 494 -10.25 -27.35 -26.13
C GLY A 494 -9.82 -26.00 -25.52
N SER A 495 -8.56 -25.85 -25.13
CA SER A 495 -7.98 -24.65 -24.50
C SER A 495 -8.36 -23.36 -25.24
N SER A 496 -9.24 -22.56 -24.63
CA SER A 496 -9.51 -21.18 -25.01
C SER A 496 -8.25 -20.32 -24.77
N SER A 497 -8.12 -19.25 -25.54
CA SER A 497 -6.99 -18.32 -25.44
C SER A 497 -7.10 -17.35 -24.26
N MET A 498 -8.22 -17.34 -23.54
CA MET A 498 -8.47 -16.44 -22.41
C MET A 498 -8.01 -17.05 -21.07
N SER A 499 -8.26 -18.33 -20.84
CA SER A 499 -7.80 -19.10 -19.66
C SER A 499 -6.43 -19.76 -19.81
N ARG A 500 -5.66 -19.43 -20.87
CA ARG A 500 -4.24 -19.77 -20.87
C ARG A 500 -3.55 -18.85 -19.86
N PRO A 501 -2.83 -19.38 -18.85
CA PRO A 501 -1.86 -18.56 -18.16
C PRO A 501 -0.96 -17.96 -19.23
N VAL A 502 -0.75 -16.64 -19.17
CA VAL A 502 0.31 -16.01 -19.97
C VAL A 502 1.56 -16.75 -19.54
N ALA A 503 2.08 -17.63 -20.41
CA ALA A 503 3.24 -18.43 -20.07
C ALA A 503 4.32 -17.41 -19.64
N PRO A 504 4.95 -17.58 -18.46
CA PRO A 504 6.05 -16.72 -18.08
C PRO A 504 7.07 -16.87 -19.20
N ALA A 505 7.18 -15.83 -20.03
CA ALA A 505 8.16 -15.84 -21.10
C ALA A 505 9.51 -16.09 -20.42
N ASN A 506 10.32 -16.99 -20.97
CA ASN A 506 11.73 -17.10 -20.59
C ASN A 506 12.26 -15.68 -20.42
N SER A 507 12.85 -15.41 -19.26
CA SER A 507 13.11 -14.10 -18.64
C SER A 507 13.88 -13.06 -19.47
N SER A 508 14.16 -13.33 -20.74
CA SER A 508 14.93 -12.47 -21.63
C SER A 508 14.10 -11.46 -22.43
N GLU A 509 12.77 -11.61 -22.61
CA GLU A 509 12.01 -10.69 -23.48
C GLU A 509 10.62 -10.30 -22.93
N LEU A 510 10.54 -9.10 -22.33
CA LEU A 510 9.30 -8.47 -21.87
C LEU A 510 8.49 -7.99 -23.08
N SER A 511 7.48 -8.78 -23.47
CA SER A 511 6.58 -8.45 -24.57
C SER A 511 5.11 -8.64 -24.18
N ARG A 512 4.27 -7.85 -24.84
CA ARG A 512 2.82 -7.83 -24.68
C ARG A 512 2.20 -9.07 -25.29
N ASP A 513 1.17 -9.59 -24.62
CA ASP A 513 0.29 -10.61 -25.17
C ASP A 513 -0.63 -10.05 -26.29
N PRO A 514 -1.30 -10.91 -27.08
CA PRO A 514 -2.17 -10.46 -28.18
C PRO A 514 -3.36 -9.60 -27.75
N PHE A 515 -3.83 -9.74 -26.52
CA PHE A 515 -5.00 -9.04 -25.99
C PHE A 515 -4.63 -7.85 -25.08
N GLY A 516 -3.35 -7.65 -24.80
CA GLY A 516 -2.85 -6.55 -23.97
C GLY A 516 -3.21 -6.67 -22.49
N PHE A 517 -3.42 -7.89 -22.00
CA PHE A 517 -3.62 -8.17 -20.58
C PHE A 517 -2.33 -8.05 -19.78
N ARG A 518 -1.18 -8.40 -20.38
CA ARG A 518 0.14 -8.28 -19.77
C ARG A 518 0.68 -6.86 -19.99
N GLN A 519 0.63 -6.10 -18.90
CA GLN A 519 1.18 -4.78 -18.72
C GLN A 519 2.15 -4.78 -17.54
N LEU A 520 2.89 -3.69 -17.34
CA LEU A 520 3.68 -3.45 -16.13
C LEU A 520 3.00 -2.40 -15.26
N ILE A 521 2.99 -2.61 -13.95
CA ILE A 521 2.62 -1.60 -12.98
C ILE A 521 3.90 -0.99 -12.44
N ILE A 522 4.07 0.31 -12.62
CA ILE A 522 5.14 1.07 -11.97
C ILE A 522 4.59 1.59 -10.65
N ALA A 523 5.05 1.03 -9.54
CA ALA A 523 4.61 1.35 -8.20
C ALA A 523 5.76 1.98 -7.40
N ALA A 524 5.55 3.19 -6.89
CA ALA A 524 6.50 3.89 -6.04
C ALA A 524 6.00 3.90 -4.60
N THR A 525 6.92 3.76 -3.64
CA THR A 525 6.61 3.55 -2.22
C THR A 525 7.14 4.69 -1.35
N ASP A 526 6.52 4.89 -0.19
CA ASP A 526 6.95 5.88 0.81
C ASP A 526 8.33 5.56 1.43
N PHE A 527 8.84 4.33 1.21
CA PHE A 527 10.14 3.87 1.68
C PHE A 527 11.26 4.08 0.65
N GLY A 528 11.06 5.01 -0.29
CA GLY A 528 12.12 5.46 -1.20
C GLY A 528 12.50 4.48 -2.29
N LYS A 529 11.58 3.58 -2.68
CA LYS A 529 11.83 2.54 -3.70
C LYS A 529 10.71 2.50 -4.74
N VAL A 530 11.08 2.28 -6.00
CA VAL A 530 10.18 2.07 -7.14
C VAL A 530 10.32 0.66 -7.68
N TYR A 531 9.18 0.06 -8.06
CA TYR A 531 9.06 -1.30 -8.52
C TYR A 531 8.34 -1.34 -9.87
N ALA A 532 8.75 -2.26 -10.75
CA ALA A 532 7.95 -2.70 -11.88
C ALA A 532 7.38 -4.08 -11.61
N ILE A 533 6.06 -4.19 -11.61
CA ILE A 533 5.33 -5.42 -11.29
C ILE A 533 4.64 -5.93 -12.56
N ASP A 534 4.84 -7.20 -12.91
CA ASP A 534 4.13 -7.83 -14.03
C ASP A 534 2.68 -8.11 -13.63
N THR A 535 1.74 -7.58 -14.40
CA THR A 535 0.30 -7.75 -14.15
C THR A 535 -0.19 -9.19 -14.34
N SER A 536 0.56 -10.05 -15.03
CA SER A 536 0.14 -11.43 -15.28
C SER A 536 0.33 -12.36 -14.09
N ASN A 537 1.35 -12.14 -13.26
CA ASN A 537 1.69 -13.02 -12.13
C ASN A 537 2.01 -12.26 -10.82
N GLY A 538 2.06 -10.93 -10.87
CA GLY A 538 2.39 -10.07 -9.74
C GLY A 538 3.88 -10.05 -9.38
N GLU A 539 4.77 -10.68 -10.14
CA GLU A 539 6.21 -10.71 -9.86
C GLU A 539 6.88 -9.36 -10.10
N ILE A 540 7.92 -9.07 -9.32
CA ILE A 540 8.73 -7.87 -9.47
C ILE A 540 9.75 -8.14 -10.58
N VAL A 541 9.66 -7.39 -11.67
CA VAL A 541 10.57 -7.50 -12.82
C VAL A 541 11.89 -6.80 -12.53
N TRP A 542 11.82 -5.61 -11.96
CA TRP A 542 12.97 -4.86 -11.46
C TRP A 542 12.53 -3.93 -10.32
N SER A 543 13.49 -3.46 -9.53
CA SER A 543 13.28 -2.43 -8.52
C SER A 543 14.48 -1.50 -8.44
N ARG A 544 14.27 -0.23 -8.09
CA ARG A 544 15.33 0.76 -7.90
C ARG A 544 15.06 1.59 -6.65
N VAL A 545 16.10 1.84 -5.87
CA VAL A 545 16.07 2.74 -4.71
C VAL A 545 16.38 4.16 -5.16
N PHE A 546 15.60 5.13 -4.71
CA PHE A 546 15.85 6.54 -5.00
C PHE A 546 17.09 7.05 -4.27
N GLY A 547 17.98 7.71 -4.99
CA GLY A 547 19.13 8.39 -4.42
C GLY A 547 18.70 9.68 -3.71
N LEU A 548 19.16 9.86 -2.47
CA LEU A 548 18.91 11.08 -1.69
C LEU A 548 19.76 12.28 -2.17
N GLY A 549 20.73 12.09 -3.07
CA GLY A 549 21.56 13.17 -3.58
C GLY A 549 22.23 13.97 -2.45
N TRP A 550 22.14 15.31 -2.49
CA TRP A 550 22.71 16.16 -1.45
C TRP A 550 22.01 16.06 -0.09
N ALA A 551 20.76 15.58 -0.05
CA ALA A 551 20.01 15.41 1.20
C ALA A 551 20.51 14.23 2.05
N GLU A 552 21.48 13.47 1.52
CA GLU A 552 22.26 12.52 2.30
C GLU A 552 23.24 13.31 3.22
N GLU A 553 22.72 13.86 4.32
CA GLU A 553 23.52 14.63 5.26
C GLU A 553 24.37 13.68 6.12
N LYS A 554 25.69 13.72 5.92
CA LYS A 554 26.66 13.15 6.88
C LYS A 554 26.81 14.15 8.02
N GLY A 555 26.22 13.84 9.17
CA GLY A 555 26.39 14.66 10.37
C GLY A 555 27.86 14.75 10.81
N PRO A 556 28.23 15.70 11.69
CA PRO A 556 29.59 15.84 12.23
C PRO A 556 30.09 14.58 12.95
N ASP A 557 29.17 13.73 13.40
CA ASP A 557 29.44 12.44 14.02
C ASP A 557 29.52 11.29 13.00
N GLY A 558 29.49 11.57 11.68
CA GLY A 558 29.45 10.60 10.58
C GLY A 558 28.13 9.84 10.41
N ASN A 559 27.14 10.06 11.28
CA ASN A 559 25.81 9.48 11.14
C ASN A 559 25.08 10.12 9.95
N VAL A 560 24.52 9.31 9.05
CA VAL A 560 23.62 9.80 8.01
C VAL A 560 22.30 10.18 8.67
N VAL A 561 22.06 11.48 8.85
CA VAL A 561 20.75 11.96 9.31
C VAL A 561 19.89 12.09 8.06
N GLY A 562 19.11 11.04 7.81
CA GLY A 562 18.48 10.77 6.52
C GLY A 562 17.53 11.85 6.02
N GLY A 563 17.57 12.06 4.71
CA GLY A 563 16.46 12.64 3.96
C GLY A 563 15.42 11.58 3.58
N ARG A 564 14.25 12.01 3.15
CA ARG A 564 13.18 11.14 2.61
C ARG A 564 12.69 11.68 1.27
N ILE A 565 12.15 10.79 0.45
CA ILE A 565 11.56 11.14 -0.85
C ILE A 565 10.08 10.76 -0.80
N ASP A 566 9.24 11.77 -0.88
CA ASP A 566 7.79 11.60 -0.98
C ASP A 566 7.41 11.67 -2.45
N VAL A 567 6.67 10.67 -2.94
CA VAL A 567 6.25 10.61 -4.34
C VAL A 567 4.89 11.27 -4.49
N ASP A 568 4.80 12.26 -5.37
CA ASP A 568 3.53 12.93 -5.68
C ASP A 568 2.75 12.14 -6.74
N LYS A 569 3.33 11.98 -7.94
CA LYS A 569 2.67 11.36 -9.10
C LYS A 569 3.66 10.66 -10.03
N VAL A 570 3.12 9.68 -10.77
CA VAL A 570 3.81 8.99 -11.87
C VAL A 570 3.11 9.37 -13.17
N TYR A 571 3.88 9.72 -14.20
CA TYR A 571 3.37 10.08 -15.52
C TYR A 571 4.01 9.24 -16.61
N VAL A 572 3.20 8.72 -17.53
CA VAL A 572 3.66 8.00 -18.72
C VAL A 572 3.91 8.99 -19.86
N ILE A 573 5.17 9.42 -20.01
CA ILE A 573 5.57 10.44 -21.01
C ILE A 573 5.55 9.85 -22.42
N LYS A 574 6.12 8.66 -22.61
CA LYS A 574 6.21 8.03 -23.92
C LYS A 574 5.49 6.68 -23.89
N PRO A 575 4.20 6.63 -24.24
CA PRO A 575 3.51 5.36 -24.40
C PRO A 575 3.92 4.72 -25.73
N LEU A 576 3.65 3.43 -25.84
CA LEU A 576 3.78 2.73 -27.11
C LEU A 576 2.88 3.33 -28.19
N GLY A 577 3.47 3.66 -29.34
CA GLY A 577 2.76 4.14 -30.53
C GLY A 577 2.59 5.66 -30.66
N SER A 578 3.19 6.49 -29.79
CA SER A 578 3.13 7.96 -29.92
C SER A 578 3.75 8.45 -31.24
N GLY A 579 2.96 9.19 -32.04
CA GLY A 579 3.21 9.49 -33.45
C GLY A 579 4.47 10.33 -33.76
N GLY A 580 5.03 11.04 -32.79
CA GLY A 580 6.25 11.86 -32.97
C GLY A 580 7.49 11.02 -33.34
N ALA A 581 7.51 9.75 -32.92
CA ALA A 581 8.62 8.83 -33.13
C ALA A 581 8.72 8.32 -34.59
N LYS A 582 7.63 8.40 -35.36
CA LYS A 582 7.57 7.96 -36.77
C LYS A 582 8.42 8.83 -37.71
N LYS A 583 8.70 10.09 -37.36
CA LYS A 583 9.53 10.98 -38.20
C LYS A 583 11.05 10.75 -38.02
N LYS A 584 11.50 10.31 -36.83
CA LYS A 584 12.94 10.06 -36.53
C LYS A 584 13.42 8.64 -36.87
N ALA A 585 12.54 7.65 -36.93
CA ALA A 585 12.86 6.25 -37.26
C ALA A 585 13.43 6.03 -38.69
N LYS A 586 13.50 7.07 -39.52
CA LYS A 586 13.82 6.98 -40.95
C LYS A 586 15.32 6.75 -41.27
N LYS A 587 16.22 6.66 -40.29
CA LYS A 587 17.68 6.70 -40.54
C LYS A 587 18.52 5.50 -40.05
N THR A 588 18.15 4.74 -39.02
CA THR A 588 19.00 3.61 -38.52
C THR A 588 18.20 2.56 -37.70
N LYS A 589 18.68 1.30 -37.68
CA LYS A 589 18.12 0.19 -36.86
C LYS A 589 18.09 0.52 -35.36
N LYS A 590 19.13 1.19 -34.85
CA LYS A 590 19.23 1.62 -33.44
C LYS A 590 18.12 2.62 -33.06
N ALA A 591 17.72 3.49 -34.00
CA ALA A 591 16.62 4.43 -33.79
C ALA A 591 15.24 3.75 -33.78
N ALA A 592 15.07 2.58 -34.42
CA ALA A 592 13.80 1.84 -34.37
C ALA A 592 13.59 1.13 -33.01
N GLU A 593 14.67 0.64 -32.38
CA GLU A 593 14.65 0.07 -31.02
C GLU A 593 14.45 1.14 -29.92
N GLU A 594 14.92 2.37 -30.16
CA GLU A 594 14.76 3.51 -29.24
C GLU A 594 13.34 4.11 -29.31
N VAL A 595 12.64 3.91 -30.43
CA VAL A 595 11.26 4.37 -30.68
C VAL A 595 10.20 3.50 -30.00
N THR A 596 10.55 2.29 -29.57
CA THR A 596 9.61 1.28 -29.02
C THR A 596 9.62 1.14 -27.51
N ARG A 597 10.50 1.85 -26.78
CA ARG A 597 10.59 1.74 -25.32
C ARG A 597 9.66 2.74 -24.61
N PRO A 598 8.77 2.27 -23.73
CA PRO A 598 7.95 3.15 -22.93
C PRO A 598 8.75 3.79 -21.79
N GLU A 599 8.48 5.06 -21.51
CA GLU A 599 9.20 5.85 -20.51
C GLU A 599 8.24 6.51 -19.53
N VAL A 600 8.62 6.54 -18.26
CA VAL A 600 7.85 7.15 -17.16
C VAL A 600 8.66 8.19 -16.42
N VAL A 601 7.96 9.18 -15.88
CA VAL A 601 8.53 10.19 -15.00
C VAL A 601 7.80 10.19 -13.67
N LEU A 602 8.58 10.12 -12.60
CA LEU A 602 8.11 10.28 -11.23
C LEU A 602 8.45 11.68 -10.76
N VAL A 603 7.43 12.41 -10.30
CA VAL A 603 7.60 13.71 -9.65
C VAL A 603 7.57 13.49 -8.14
N THR A 604 8.62 13.93 -7.46
CA THR A 604 8.83 13.66 -6.04
C THR A 604 9.28 14.91 -5.30
N GLN A 605 9.10 14.93 -3.98
CA GLN A 605 9.66 15.93 -3.09
C GLN A 605 10.70 15.27 -2.19
N ARG A 606 11.92 15.78 -2.23
CA ARG A 606 13.02 15.36 -1.39
C ARG A 606 13.11 16.27 -0.18
N PHE A 607 13.02 15.70 1.01
CA PHE A 607 13.15 16.40 2.29
C PHE A 607 14.50 16.06 2.91
N ALA A 608 15.27 17.08 3.29
CA ALA A 608 16.48 16.92 4.10
C ALA A 608 16.16 17.03 5.60
N ALA A 609 17.07 16.54 6.45
CA ALA A 609 16.93 16.59 7.90
C ALA A 609 16.82 18.04 8.45
N ASN A 610 17.45 19.00 7.77
CA ASN A 610 17.38 20.42 8.07
C ASN A 610 16.11 21.12 7.54
N THR A 611 15.08 20.36 7.14
CA THR A 611 13.78 20.81 6.61
C THR A 611 13.78 21.44 5.21
N LEU A 612 14.93 21.51 4.53
CA LEU A 612 14.97 21.92 3.13
C LEU A 612 14.22 20.92 2.25
N VAL A 613 13.49 21.43 1.26
CA VAL A 613 12.65 20.65 0.34
C VAL A 613 13.01 21.01 -1.09
N ASP A 614 13.30 19.99 -1.89
CA ASP A 614 13.48 20.12 -3.34
C ASP A 614 12.48 19.26 -4.09
N THR A 615 12.09 19.71 -5.28
CA THR A 615 11.30 18.89 -6.21
C THR A 615 12.25 18.15 -7.14
N VAL A 616 12.21 16.83 -7.08
CA VAL A 616 13.12 15.94 -7.79
C VAL A 616 12.35 15.05 -8.76
N ILE A 617 12.87 14.95 -9.98
CA ILE A 617 12.32 14.10 -11.05
C ILE A 617 13.18 12.86 -11.24
N PHE A 618 12.52 11.71 -11.40
CA PHE A 618 13.15 10.47 -11.87
C PHE A 618 12.55 10.06 -13.22
N HIS A 619 13.38 9.92 -14.26
CA HIS A 619 12.94 9.53 -15.61
C HIS A 619 13.51 8.16 -15.97
N ILE A 620 12.62 7.18 -16.12
CA ILE A 620 12.97 5.76 -16.12
C ILE A 620 12.44 5.06 -17.38
N ASP A 621 13.25 4.16 -17.94
CA ASP A 621 12.84 3.15 -18.93
C ASP A 621 12.07 2.06 -18.20
N VAL A 622 10.79 1.91 -18.55
CA VAL A 622 9.85 1.02 -17.88
C VAL A 622 10.26 -0.45 -17.97
N LEU A 623 10.96 -0.85 -19.04
CA LEU A 623 11.32 -2.26 -19.26
C LEU A 623 12.54 -2.68 -18.45
N THR A 624 13.49 -1.75 -18.26
CA THR A 624 14.81 -2.06 -17.68
C THR A 624 15.01 -1.44 -16.30
N GLY A 625 14.22 -0.44 -15.93
CA GLY A 625 14.45 0.36 -14.72
C GLY A 625 15.65 1.30 -14.83
N ALA A 626 16.16 1.54 -16.05
CA ALA A 626 17.32 2.37 -16.28
C ALA A 626 16.97 3.86 -16.34
N ASP A 627 17.88 4.73 -15.87
CA ASP A 627 17.76 6.18 -16.05
C ASP A 627 17.96 6.55 -17.54
N VAL A 628 17.01 7.28 -18.11
CA VAL A 628 16.99 7.63 -19.54
C VAL A 628 17.64 8.99 -19.81
N ARG A 629 17.92 9.78 -18.78
CA ARG A 629 18.41 11.16 -18.95
C ARG A 629 19.75 11.23 -19.67
N GLU A 630 19.88 12.23 -20.54
CA GLU A 630 21.14 12.54 -21.21
C GLU A 630 22.18 13.05 -20.20
N GLY A 631 23.44 12.58 -20.32
CA GLY A 631 24.54 12.96 -19.43
C GLY A 631 24.79 12.01 -18.24
N VAL A 632 23.89 11.05 -17.98
CA VAL A 632 24.13 10.00 -16.97
C VAL A 632 25.08 8.94 -17.53
N PRO A 633 26.18 8.58 -16.84
CA PRO A 633 27.08 7.51 -17.27
C PRO A 633 26.36 6.16 -17.43
N GLU A 634 26.67 5.41 -18.49
CA GLU A 634 25.97 4.16 -18.82
C GLU A 634 26.02 3.12 -17.69
N SER A 635 27.11 3.08 -16.91
CA SER A 635 27.24 2.22 -15.73
C SER A 635 26.25 2.57 -14.62
N GLN A 636 25.89 3.85 -14.46
CA GLN A 636 24.97 4.33 -13.42
C GLN A 636 23.50 4.29 -13.85
N LYS A 637 23.23 4.22 -15.16
CA LYS A 637 21.85 4.14 -15.66
C LYS A 637 21.13 2.92 -15.12
N SER A 638 21.77 1.75 -15.13
CA SER A 638 21.14 0.48 -14.77
C SER A 638 21.61 -0.13 -13.45
N GLN A 639 22.68 0.40 -12.84
CA GLN A 639 23.22 -0.12 -11.58
C GLN A 639 23.29 0.97 -10.51
N GLY A 640 23.14 0.57 -9.24
CA GLY A 640 23.20 1.47 -8.10
C GLY A 640 21.89 2.22 -7.83
N LEU A 641 21.99 3.23 -6.96
CA LEU A 641 20.88 4.14 -6.63
C LEU A 641 20.43 4.93 -7.86
N LEU A 642 19.12 5.11 -8.00
CA LEU A 642 18.55 5.91 -9.07
C LEU A 642 18.70 7.40 -8.71
N GLN A 643 19.57 8.11 -9.43
CA GLN A 643 19.82 9.52 -9.16
C GLN A 643 18.67 10.38 -9.71
N GLY A 644 18.32 11.43 -9.00
CA GLY A 644 17.25 12.36 -9.39
C GLY A 644 17.74 13.55 -10.20
N TYR A 645 16.82 14.26 -10.87
CA TYR A 645 17.04 15.58 -11.45
C TYR A 645 16.38 16.61 -10.54
N ASP A 646 17.15 17.56 -10.03
CA ASP A 646 16.60 18.65 -9.21
C ASP A 646 15.90 19.66 -10.13
N ALA A 647 14.58 19.54 -10.22
CA ALA A 647 13.76 20.33 -11.15
C ALA A 647 13.38 21.70 -10.57
N ILE A 648 13.09 21.75 -9.26
CA ILE A 648 12.78 22.98 -8.52
C ILE A 648 13.58 22.95 -7.22
N GLN A 649 14.32 24.02 -6.95
CA GLN A 649 14.93 24.27 -5.64
C GLN A 649 13.85 24.83 -4.72
N GLY A 650 13.04 23.95 -4.14
CA GLY A 650 11.86 24.33 -3.38
C GLY A 650 10.73 23.31 -3.45
N SER A 651 9.63 23.65 -2.79
CA SER A 651 8.45 22.79 -2.69
C SER A 651 7.59 22.84 -3.95
N LEU A 652 7.21 21.66 -4.45
CA LEU A 652 6.15 21.51 -5.45
C LEU A 652 4.78 21.90 -4.87
N VAL A 653 4.05 22.77 -5.55
CA VAL A 653 2.64 23.08 -5.23
C VAL A 653 1.69 22.12 -5.93
N GLN A 654 1.90 21.87 -7.22
CA GLN A 654 1.08 20.95 -8.01
C GLN A 654 1.84 20.53 -9.28
N ALA A 655 1.69 19.26 -9.67
CA ALA A 655 2.06 18.79 -11.01
C ALA A 655 0.83 18.34 -11.81
N PHE A 656 0.86 18.60 -13.12
CA PHE A 656 -0.13 18.12 -14.09
C PHE A 656 0.52 17.69 -15.40
N PHE A 657 -0.19 16.88 -16.19
CA PHE A 657 0.31 16.34 -17.44
C PHE A 657 -0.38 16.96 -18.64
N LEU A 658 0.41 17.45 -19.59
CA LEU A 658 -0.09 18.02 -20.84
C LEU A 658 -0.36 16.88 -21.82
N GLN A 659 -1.64 16.55 -22.05
CA GLN A 659 -2.06 15.41 -22.87
C GLN A 659 -1.95 15.64 -24.40
N ASN A 660 -1.15 16.61 -24.84
CA ASN A 660 -0.91 16.88 -26.26
C ASN A 660 0.10 15.88 -26.86
N GLU A 661 0.46 16.04 -28.13
CA GLU A 661 1.43 15.14 -28.79
C GLU A 661 2.83 15.17 -28.15
N THR A 662 3.25 16.31 -27.59
CA THR A 662 4.59 16.49 -27.01
C THR A 662 4.71 15.97 -25.58
N ARG A 663 3.58 15.77 -24.87
CA ARG A 663 3.50 15.08 -23.57
C ARG A 663 4.50 15.59 -22.54
N ALA A 664 4.27 16.81 -22.04
CA ALA A 664 5.11 17.41 -21.02
C ALA A 664 4.48 17.29 -19.62
N VAL A 665 5.32 17.09 -18.61
CA VAL A 665 4.96 17.30 -17.20
C VAL A 665 5.12 18.78 -16.90
N VAL A 666 4.07 19.37 -16.32
CA VAL A 666 4.04 20.76 -15.91
C VAL A 666 4.00 20.81 -14.39
N MET A 667 4.91 21.55 -13.78
CA MET A 667 5.05 21.69 -12.34
C MET A 667 4.96 23.14 -11.95
N LEU A 668 4.36 23.39 -10.78
CA LEU A 668 4.27 24.72 -10.17
C LEU A 668 5.09 24.75 -8.88
N ASP A 669 5.94 25.75 -8.76
CA ASP A 669 6.66 26.04 -7.53
C ASP A 669 5.80 26.85 -6.54
N GLU A 670 6.39 27.22 -5.40
CA GLU A 670 5.74 28.05 -4.37
C GLU A 670 5.37 29.47 -4.82
N PHE A 671 6.02 29.98 -5.86
CA PHE A 671 5.74 31.27 -6.49
C PHE A 671 4.76 31.14 -7.67
N LEU A 672 4.19 29.94 -7.88
CA LEU A 672 3.31 29.60 -9.00
C LEU A 672 3.96 29.78 -10.38
N GLN A 673 5.28 29.74 -10.46
CA GLN A 673 6.02 29.69 -11.72
C GLN A 673 5.95 28.30 -12.32
N VAL A 674 5.87 28.25 -13.65
CA VAL A 674 5.75 27.01 -14.41
C VAL A 674 7.13 26.45 -14.75
N TYR A 675 7.33 25.19 -14.40
CA TYR A 675 8.47 24.36 -14.78
C TYR A 675 7.99 23.23 -15.69
N LEU A 676 8.71 22.97 -16.78
CA LEU A 676 8.37 21.94 -17.76
C LEU A 676 9.39 20.80 -17.72
N TYR A 677 8.92 19.57 -17.90
CA TYR A 677 9.81 18.42 -18.09
C TYR A 677 9.28 17.48 -19.19
N PRO A 678 10.13 17.04 -20.14
CA PRO A 678 11.47 17.56 -20.42
C PRO A 678 11.41 19.01 -20.91
N GLU A 679 12.39 19.83 -20.56
CA GLU A 679 12.43 21.23 -21.00
C GLU A 679 13.16 21.34 -22.35
N ASN A 680 12.41 21.51 -23.44
CA ASN A 680 12.95 21.70 -24.80
C ASN A 680 12.06 22.65 -25.63
N GLU A 681 12.54 23.11 -26.79
CA GLU A 681 11.78 24.05 -27.63
C GLU A 681 10.41 23.51 -28.07
N GLU A 682 10.30 22.20 -28.30
CA GLU A 682 9.04 21.56 -28.71
C GLU A 682 7.99 21.60 -27.58
N THR A 683 8.38 21.29 -26.34
CA THR A 683 7.50 21.33 -25.16
C THR A 683 7.15 22.76 -24.77
N LYS A 684 8.10 23.71 -24.87
CA LYS A 684 7.83 25.15 -24.67
C LYS A 684 6.80 25.68 -25.66
N ALA A 685 6.97 25.40 -26.95
CA ALA A 685 6.03 25.83 -27.99
C ALA A 685 4.63 25.22 -27.78
N ALA A 686 4.58 23.93 -27.44
CA ALA A 686 3.32 23.23 -27.21
C ALA A 686 2.60 23.69 -25.94
N PHE A 687 3.35 24.03 -24.88
CA PHE A 687 2.80 24.65 -23.69
C PHE A 687 2.27 26.06 -23.97
N ALA A 688 3.04 26.88 -24.70
CA ALA A 688 2.62 28.23 -25.10
C ALA A 688 1.29 28.22 -25.88
N GLN A 689 1.09 27.23 -26.75
CA GLN A 689 -0.18 27.03 -27.46
C GLN A 689 -1.34 26.65 -26.52
N ALA A 690 -1.07 25.82 -25.50
CA ALA A 690 -2.10 25.35 -24.56
C ALA A 690 -2.42 26.37 -23.45
N ALA A 691 -1.45 27.19 -23.05
CA ALA A 691 -1.50 28.08 -21.88
C ALA A 691 -2.78 28.92 -21.77
N PRO A 692 -3.28 29.58 -22.83
CA PRO A 692 -4.51 30.40 -22.74
C PRO A 692 -5.77 29.60 -22.39
N SER A 693 -5.78 28.28 -22.65
CA SER A 693 -6.91 27.38 -22.38
C SER A 693 -6.76 26.58 -21.08
N LEU A 694 -5.61 26.70 -20.41
CA LEU A 694 -5.34 26.01 -19.16
C LEU A 694 -6.02 26.74 -18.00
N SER A 695 -6.80 25.97 -17.26
CA SER A 695 -7.39 26.38 -15.99
C SER A 695 -7.40 25.18 -15.05
N PHE A 696 -7.08 25.42 -13.79
CA PHE A 696 -7.02 24.38 -12.78
C PHE A 696 -7.29 24.95 -11.39
N PRO A 697 -7.96 24.17 -10.52
CA PRO A 697 -8.16 24.55 -9.14
C PRO A 697 -6.90 24.28 -8.30
N LEU A 698 -6.60 25.18 -7.37
CA LEU A 698 -5.63 24.97 -6.30
C LEU A 698 -6.31 25.18 -4.94
N SER A 699 -5.80 24.49 -3.92
CA SER A 699 -6.17 24.71 -2.53
C SER A 699 -5.17 25.70 -1.90
N VAL A 700 -5.63 26.89 -1.51
CA VAL A 700 -4.81 27.90 -0.85
C VAL A 700 -5.20 28.03 0.61
N THR A 701 -4.22 28.01 1.50
CA THR A 701 -4.45 28.23 2.93
C THR A 701 -4.26 29.71 3.25
N THR A 702 -5.29 30.36 3.79
CA THR A 702 -5.29 31.77 4.19
C THR A 702 -5.56 31.89 5.69
N GLY A 703 -4.71 32.61 6.42
CA GLY A 703 -4.85 32.89 7.86
C GLY A 703 -3.52 32.94 8.62
N ASP A 704 -3.51 33.62 9.78
CA ASP A 704 -2.34 33.71 10.66
C ASP A 704 -2.04 32.35 11.30
N LYS A 705 -0.90 31.75 10.93
CA LYS A 705 -0.37 30.55 11.59
C LYS A 705 -0.21 30.74 13.10
N GLU A 706 0.07 31.98 13.54
CA GLU A 706 0.28 32.33 14.95
C GLU A 706 -1.00 32.41 15.79
N ARG A 707 -2.17 32.67 15.17
CA ARG A 707 -3.47 32.73 15.88
C ARG A 707 -4.29 31.44 15.76
N GLY A 708 -3.75 30.39 15.12
CA GLY A 708 -4.42 29.09 15.00
C GLY A 708 -5.66 29.05 14.10
N SER A 709 -5.97 30.13 13.38
CA SER A 709 -7.14 30.22 12.49
C SER A 709 -6.71 30.21 11.02
N SER A 710 -6.39 29.03 10.50
CA SER A 710 -6.14 28.81 9.07
C SER A 710 -7.42 28.33 8.36
N THR A 711 -7.77 28.99 7.25
CA THR A 711 -8.90 28.61 6.39
C THR A 711 -8.39 28.20 5.02
N ARG A 712 -8.71 26.97 4.58
CA ARG A 712 -8.39 26.49 3.24
C ARG A 712 -9.51 26.92 2.27
N ARG A 713 -9.14 27.56 1.17
CA ARG A 713 -10.05 28.02 0.12
C ARG A 713 -9.67 27.36 -1.21
N VAL A 714 -10.64 27.14 -2.07
CA VAL A 714 -10.40 26.70 -3.46
C VAL A 714 -10.33 27.93 -4.35
N VAL A 715 -9.25 28.05 -5.11
CA VAL A 715 -9.07 29.13 -6.08
C VAL A 715 -8.82 28.53 -7.46
N GLY A 716 -9.44 29.11 -8.47
CA GLY A 716 -9.12 28.80 -9.85
C GLY A 716 -7.95 29.62 -10.33
N ASN A 717 -7.05 28.99 -11.08
CA ASN A 717 -5.90 29.67 -11.66
C ASN A 717 -5.87 29.48 -13.17
N SER A 718 -5.37 30.51 -13.84
CA SER A 718 -4.97 30.48 -15.24
C SER A 718 -3.50 30.85 -15.34
N VAL A 719 -2.91 30.68 -16.51
CA VAL A 719 -1.48 30.84 -16.71
C VAL A 719 -1.24 31.92 -17.76
N GLU A 720 -0.31 32.84 -17.48
CA GLU A 720 0.10 33.89 -18.41
C GLU A 720 1.62 34.07 -18.36
N LEU A 721 2.21 34.45 -19.49
CA LEU A 721 3.61 34.84 -19.57
C LEU A 721 3.71 36.34 -19.30
N ASN A 722 4.43 36.71 -18.25
CA ASN A 722 4.71 38.10 -17.94
C ASN A 722 6.20 38.37 -18.08
N ASP A 723 6.62 38.73 -19.29
CA ASP A 723 8.01 39.02 -19.66
C ASP A 723 8.67 40.11 -18.79
N ALA A 724 7.88 40.94 -18.09
CA ALA A 724 8.39 41.97 -17.18
C ALA A 724 8.72 41.45 -15.78
N LEU A 725 8.14 40.32 -15.35
CA LEU A 725 8.32 39.74 -14.01
C LEU A 725 9.15 38.46 -14.03
N SER A 726 9.03 37.63 -15.07
CA SER A 726 9.72 36.35 -15.18
C SER A 726 9.85 35.93 -16.65
N ASP A 727 10.90 35.17 -16.94
CA ASP A 727 11.07 34.44 -18.21
C ASP A 727 10.16 33.21 -18.31
N ARG A 728 9.41 32.92 -17.25
CA ARG A 728 8.51 31.76 -17.13
C ARG A 728 7.06 32.22 -17.07
N TYR A 729 6.19 31.32 -17.51
CA TYR A 729 4.76 31.46 -17.27
C TYR A 729 4.48 31.41 -15.77
N VAL A 730 3.58 32.28 -15.30
CA VAL A 730 3.16 32.37 -13.90
C VAL A 730 1.67 32.11 -13.82
N ALA A 731 1.25 31.24 -12.90
CA ALA A 731 -0.16 31.03 -12.64
C ALA A 731 -0.70 32.14 -11.73
N TYR A 732 -1.83 32.72 -12.13
CA TYR A 732 -2.53 33.74 -11.37
C TYR A 732 -3.98 33.34 -11.12
N GLN A 733 -4.51 33.82 -10.01
CA GLN A 733 -5.85 33.51 -9.57
C GLN A 733 -6.91 34.23 -10.43
N THR A 734 -7.90 33.49 -10.93
CA THR A 734 -9.02 34.01 -11.74
C THR A 734 -10.35 34.02 -10.99
N TRP A 735 -10.59 33.05 -10.12
CA TRP A 735 -11.82 32.97 -9.32
C TRP A 735 -11.56 32.31 -7.96
N THR A 736 -12.51 32.45 -7.03
CA THR A 736 -12.47 31.80 -5.71
C THR A 736 -13.81 31.15 -5.41
N LEU A 737 -13.80 29.89 -4.97
CA LEU A 737 -14.99 29.22 -4.49
C LEU A 737 -15.36 29.78 -3.12
N SER A 738 -16.55 30.36 -3.02
CA SER A 738 -17.08 30.82 -1.74
C SER A 738 -17.70 29.64 -1.00
N LEU A 739 -17.00 29.15 0.02
CA LEU A 739 -17.53 28.14 0.95
C LEU A 739 -18.21 28.82 2.15
N PRO A 740 -19.23 28.19 2.75
CA PRO A 740 -19.78 28.61 4.05
C PRO A 740 -18.67 28.77 5.11
N PRO A 741 -18.80 29.73 6.05
CA PRO A 741 -17.75 30.04 7.02
C PRO A 741 -17.44 28.89 7.99
N ASP A 742 -18.38 27.96 8.17
CA ASP A 742 -18.27 26.77 9.01
C ASP A 742 -17.70 25.55 8.29
N GLU A 743 -17.63 25.59 6.94
CA GLU A 743 -17.08 24.53 6.09
C GLU A 743 -15.58 24.76 5.80
N LYS A 744 -14.80 23.69 5.86
CA LYS A 744 -13.38 23.66 5.51
C LYS A 744 -13.12 22.64 4.41
N LEU A 745 -12.24 22.97 3.46
CA LEU A 745 -11.87 22.05 2.39
C LEU A 745 -11.08 20.85 2.93
N GLN A 746 -11.57 19.65 2.63
CA GLN A 746 -10.91 18.38 2.93
C GLN A 746 -10.03 17.93 1.76
N THR A 747 -10.60 17.78 0.57
CA THR A 747 -9.87 17.29 -0.62
C THR A 747 -10.51 17.74 -1.93
N LEU A 748 -9.70 17.76 -3.00
CA LEU A 748 -10.13 17.97 -4.39
C LEU A 748 -10.06 16.65 -5.13
N VAL A 749 -11.16 16.24 -5.76
CA VAL A 749 -11.28 14.98 -6.50
C VAL A 749 -11.30 15.27 -7.99
N PRO A 750 -10.27 14.88 -8.75
CA PRO A 750 -10.26 15.08 -10.20
C PRO A 750 -11.29 14.18 -10.89
N ALA A 751 -11.90 14.65 -11.98
CA ALA A 751 -12.73 13.81 -12.82
C ALA A 751 -11.87 12.76 -13.57
N THR A 752 -12.34 11.52 -13.61
CA THR A 752 -11.73 10.45 -14.40
C THR A 752 -11.93 10.73 -15.88
N LYS A 753 -10.83 11.07 -16.56
CA LYS A 753 -10.80 11.33 -17.99
C LYS A 753 -10.75 10.02 -18.78
N GLY A 754 -11.43 10.00 -19.92
CA GLY A 754 -11.43 8.87 -20.84
C GLY A 754 -12.29 9.15 -22.08
N PRO A 755 -12.21 8.30 -23.11
CA PRO A 755 -13.05 8.41 -24.29
C PRO A 755 -14.53 8.21 -23.92
N VAL A 756 -15.40 8.98 -24.58
CA VAL A 756 -16.86 8.88 -24.42
C VAL A 756 -17.45 8.42 -25.75
N ALA A 757 -17.90 7.17 -25.82
CA ALA A 757 -18.42 6.61 -27.07
C ALA A 757 -19.77 7.19 -27.49
N SER A 758 -20.64 7.51 -26.53
CA SER A 758 -21.96 8.08 -26.79
C SER A 758 -22.18 9.40 -26.06
N LEU A 759 -22.53 10.44 -26.82
CA LEU A 759 -22.84 11.78 -26.34
C LEU A 759 -24.24 11.90 -25.71
N GLY A 760 -25.11 10.93 -25.94
CA GLY A 760 -26.47 10.92 -25.41
C GLY A 760 -26.99 9.51 -25.16
N LYS A 761 -28.12 9.42 -24.47
CA LYS A 761 -28.83 8.16 -24.23
C LYS A 761 -30.14 8.19 -25.00
N VAL A 762 -30.36 7.18 -25.84
CA VAL A 762 -31.61 7.04 -26.61
C VAL A 762 -32.67 6.48 -25.67
N LEU A 763 -33.80 7.18 -25.57
CA LEU A 763 -34.96 6.80 -24.76
C LEU A 763 -35.87 5.84 -25.54
N GLY A 764 -36.77 5.11 -24.86
CA GLY A 764 -37.67 4.14 -25.50
C GLY A 764 -38.56 4.76 -26.60
N ASN A 765 -38.92 6.04 -26.43
CA ASN A 765 -39.65 6.82 -27.44
C ASN A 765 -38.79 7.34 -28.61
N ARG A 766 -37.52 6.90 -28.72
CA ARG A 766 -36.50 7.29 -29.72
C ARG A 766 -35.99 8.74 -29.65
N THR A 767 -36.38 9.49 -28.63
CA THR A 767 -35.76 10.78 -28.33
C THR A 767 -34.40 10.57 -27.67
N THR A 768 -33.51 11.55 -27.73
CA THR A 768 -32.15 11.46 -27.18
C THR A 768 -31.97 12.41 -26.01
N LEU A 769 -31.54 11.86 -24.88
CA LEU A 769 -31.15 12.64 -23.71
C LEU A 769 -29.63 12.90 -23.76
N TYR A 770 -29.24 14.13 -24.08
CA TYR A 770 -27.82 14.49 -24.26
C TYR A 770 -27.10 14.65 -22.92
N LYS A 771 -25.95 13.95 -22.78
CA LYS A 771 -25.13 13.98 -21.57
C LYS A 771 -24.46 15.35 -21.43
N TYR A 772 -24.44 15.89 -20.21
CA TYR A 772 -23.63 17.06 -19.92
C TYR A 772 -22.17 16.65 -19.75
N LEU A 773 -21.32 17.02 -20.70
CA LEU A 773 -19.93 16.58 -20.80
C LEU A 773 -19.01 17.80 -20.77
N ASN A 774 -18.44 18.08 -19.60
CA ASN A 774 -17.47 19.14 -19.40
C ASN A 774 -16.16 18.55 -18.84
N GLU A 775 -15.09 18.60 -19.65
CA GLU A 775 -13.78 18.05 -19.28
C GLU A 775 -13.06 18.82 -18.14
N LYS A 776 -13.58 19.99 -17.78
CA LYS A 776 -13.03 20.89 -16.76
C LYS A 776 -13.75 20.76 -15.42
N MET A 777 -14.58 19.73 -15.22
CA MET A 777 -15.23 19.47 -13.94
C MET A 777 -14.27 18.83 -12.93
N PHE A 778 -14.46 19.18 -11.66
CA PHE A 778 -13.82 18.50 -10.52
C PHE A 778 -14.76 18.47 -9.32
N GLY A 779 -14.52 17.54 -8.41
CA GLY A 779 -15.20 17.45 -7.13
C GLY A 779 -14.43 18.18 -6.03
N ALA A 780 -15.13 18.81 -5.08
CA ALA A 780 -14.58 19.31 -3.84
C ALA A 780 -15.37 18.75 -2.65
N LEU A 781 -14.65 18.15 -1.71
CA LEU A 781 -15.20 17.65 -0.45
C LEU A 781 -14.82 18.59 0.68
N THR A 782 -15.79 18.89 1.54
CA THR A 782 -15.66 19.83 2.64
C THR A 782 -16.22 19.24 3.93
N GLU A 783 -15.67 19.66 5.06
CA GLU A 783 -16.08 19.26 6.39
C GLU A 783 -16.56 20.51 7.15
N SER A 784 -17.77 20.46 7.70
CA SER A 784 -18.29 21.50 8.57
C SER A 784 -17.96 21.21 10.04
N THR A 785 -17.65 22.28 10.78
CA THR A 785 -17.55 22.24 12.25
C THR A 785 -18.84 21.80 12.94
N THR A 786 -19.98 21.89 12.26
CA THR A 786 -21.30 21.47 12.77
C THR A 786 -21.57 19.96 12.62
N GLY A 787 -20.64 19.20 12.03
CA GLY A 787 -20.78 17.76 11.85
C GLY A 787 -21.56 17.37 10.59
N THR A 788 -21.44 18.17 9.53
CA THR A 788 -21.92 17.87 8.18
C THR A 788 -20.77 17.90 7.18
N CYS A 789 -20.95 17.26 6.05
CA CYS A 789 -20.01 17.21 4.93
C CYS A 789 -20.64 17.90 3.71
N GLY A 790 -19.90 18.79 3.05
CA GLY A 790 -20.34 19.38 1.78
C GLY A 790 -19.63 18.72 0.60
N LEU A 791 -20.40 18.32 -0.42
CA LEU A 791 -19.91 17.83 -1.70
C LEU A 791 -20.28 18.82 -2.80
N TYR A 792 -19.30 19.23 -3.59
CA TYR A 792 -19.47 20.18 -4.69
C TYR A 792 -18.88 19.62 -5.98
N VAL A 793 -19.62 19.70 -7.09
CA VAL A 793 -19.06 19.54 -8.45
C VAL A 793 -18.94 20.92 -9.06
N VAL A 794 -17.73 21.29 -9.45
CA VAL A 794 -17.39 22.66 -9.83
C VAL A 794 -16.67 22.66 -11.18
N ASP A 795 -16.94 23.68 -12.00
CA ASP A 795 -16.17 23.96 -13.21
C ASP A 795 -14.85 24.67 -12.87
N ALA A 796 -13.71 24.08 -13.23
CA ALA A 796 -12.37 24.61 -12.99
C ALA A 796 -12.07 25.95 -13.69
N THR A 797 -12.77 26.27 -14.77
CA THR A 797 -12.53 27.50 -15.55
C THR A 797 -13.19 28.73 -14.91
N LYS A 798 -14.44 28.60 -14.47
CA LYS A 798 -15.32 29.71 -14.04
C LYS A 798 -15.65 29.65 -12.55
N GLY A 799 -15.39 28.53 -11.88
CA GLY A 799 -15.78 28.32 -10.48
C GLY A 799 -17.28 28.15 -10.28
N THR A 800 -18.04 27.83 -11.34
CA THR A 800 -19.49 27.63 -11.22
C THR A 800 -19.77 26.27 -10.59
N VAL A 801 -20.58 26.25 -9.54
CA VAL A 801 -21.05 25.01 -8.90
C VAL A 801 -22.17 24.42 -9.74
N ILE A 802 -21.96 23.22 -10.25
CA ILE A 802 -22.91 22.47 -11.09
C ILE A 802 -23.83 21.61 -10.23
N TYR A 803 -23.27 20.95 -9.21
CA TYR A 803 -24.00 20.10 -8.26
C TYR A 803 -23.48 20.35 -6.84
N ARG A 804 -24.39 20.32 -5.86
CA ARG A 804 -24.05 20.44 -4.43
C ARG A 804 -24.91 19.48 -3.61
N ALA A 805 -24.29 18.77 -2.68
CA ALA A 805 -24.98 17.98 -1.66
C ALA A 805 -24.43 18.31 -0.26
N SER A 806 -25.30 18.27 0.76
CA SER A 806 -24.92 18.35 2.17
C SER A 806 -25.27 17.01 2.82
N LEU A 807 -24.28 16.39 3.44
CA LEU A 807 -24.32 15.01 3.94
C LEU A 807 -24.03 15.00 5.45
N PRO A 808 -24.57 14.05 6.22
CA PRO A 808 -24.18 13.88 7.62
C PRO A 808 -22.72 13.43 7.74
N ALA A 809 -22.01 13.92 8.77
CA ALA A 809 -20.69 13.40 9.10
C ALA A 809 -20.80 12.11 9.93
N PHE A 810 -19.89 11.16 9.70
CA PHE A 810 -19.84 9.90 10.42
C PHE A 810 -19.47 10.15 11.88
N SER A 811 -20.31 9.71 12.83
CA SER A 811 -20.09 9.91 14.27
C SER A 811 -18.98 9.04 14.85
N GLY A 812 -18.46 8.06 14.11
CA GLY A 812 -17.61 7.01 14.69
C GLY A 812 -18.33 6.21 15.77
N PHE A 813 -17.55 5.42 16.51
CA PHE A 813 -18.00 4.77 17.74
C PHE A 813 -18.15 5.81 18.87
N GLU A 814 -18.94 5.47 19.90
CA GLU A 814 -19.33 6.37 20.99
C GLU A 814 -18.12 7.10 21.62
N GLY A 815 -18.14 8.45 21.57
CA GLY A 815 -17.06 9.32 22.08
C GLY A 815 -16.05 9.81 21.05
N SER A 816 -16.13 9.38 19.78
CA SER A 816 -15.25 9.85 18.70
C SER A 816 -15.67 11.20 18.13
N LYS A 817 -14.70 11.98 17.65
CA LYS A 817 -14.96 13.20 16.86
C LYS A 817 -15.70 12.81 15.58
N LYS A 818 -16.75 13.54 15.20
CA LYS A 818 -17.42 13.35 13.89
C LYS A 818 -16.39 13.54 12.76
N VAL A 819 -16.29 12.58 11.85
CA VAL A 819 -15.34 12.60 10.71
C VAL A 819 -16.11 12.60 9.40
N CYS A 820 -15.64 13.41 8.45
CA CYS A 820 -16.17 13.38 7.09
C CYS A 820 -15.56 12.23 6.28
N ASP A 821 -16.23 11.07 6.29
CA ASP A 821 -15.85 9.89 5.51
C ASP A 821 -16.74 9.72 4.27
N VAL A 822 -16.52 10.57 3.28
CA VAL A 822 -17.23 10.54 2.00
C VAL A 822 -16.27 10.09 0.90
N LYS A 823 -16.68 9.09 0.11
CA LYS A 823 -15.96 8.67 -1.11
C LYS A 823 -16.76 9.12 -2.32
N MET A 824 -16.11 9.72 -3.31
CA MET A 824 -16.77 10.13 -4.56
C MET A 824 -15.91 9.84 -5.78
N ILE A 825 -16.58 9.56 -6.90
CA ILE A 825 -15.95 9.39 -8.20
C ILE A 825 -16.80 10.10 -9.26
N LEU A 826 -16.14 10.82 -10.17
CA LEU A 826 -16.78 11.55 -11.25
C LEU A 826 -16.18 11.08 -12.58
N THR A 827 -16.99 10.47 -13.44
CA THR A 827 -16.58 10.05 -14.79
C THR A 827 -17.63 10.48 -15.82
N GLU A 828 -17.21 11.08 -16.92
CA GLU A 828 -18.13 11.64 -17.92
C GLU A 828 -19.14 12.63 -17.30
N ASN A 829 -20.42 12.27 -17.34
CA ASN A 829 -21.56 12.98 -16.77
C ASN A 829 -22.09 12.33 -15.48
N TRP A 830 -21.38 11.33 -14.95
CA TRP A 830 -21.86 10.43 -13.92
C TRP A 830 -21.02 10.57 -12.65
N LEU A 831 -21.67 11.00 -11.58
CA LEU A 831 -21.12 11.13 -10.23
C LEU A 831 -21.70 10.00 -9.37
N VAL A 832 -20.83 9.28 -8.66
CA VAL A 832 -21.24 8.34 -7.61
C VAL A 832 -20.52 8.72 -6.33
N TYR A 833 -21.26 8.79 -5.23
CA TYR A 833 -20.67 9.01 -3.92
C TYR A 833 -21.29 8.12 -2.85
N HIS A 834 -20.51 7.86 -1.80
CA HIS A 834 -20.86 6.97 -0.70
C HIS A 834 -20.57 7.67 0.64
N TYR A 835 -21.49 7.53 1.59
CA TYR A 835 -21.42 8.12 2.92
C TYR A 835 -22.21 7.29 3.93
N TYR A 836 -21.97 7.51 5.22
CA TYR A 836 -22.76 6.90 6.29
C TYR A 836 -23.87 7.85 6.77
N ASP A 837 -25.09 7.33 6.87
CA ASP A 837 -26.21 8.07 7.43
C ASP A 837 -26.49 7.59 8.88
N ASP A 838 -26.22 8.47 9.84
CA ASP A 838 -26.39 8.21 11.28
C ASP A 838 -27.74 8.67 11.83
N ASP A 839 -28.49 9.47 11.06
CA ASP A 839 -29.73 10.09 11.52
C ASP A 839 -30.96 9.24 11.20
N VAL A 840 -31.75 8.98 12.25
CA VAL A 840 -33.11 8.40 12.12
C VAL A 840 -34.14 9.48 11.75
N ALA A 841 -33.77 10.77 11.77
CA ALA A 841 -34.70 11.87 12.04
C ALA A 841 -34.68 13.08 11.08
N SER A 842 -34.21 12.97 9.83
CA SER A 842 -34.24 14.09 8.86
C SER A 842 -35.05 13.81 7.60
N GLY A 843 -36.31 13.41 7.78
CA GLY A 843 -37.33 13.45 6.73
C GLY A 843 -38.62 14.05 7.28
N THR A 844 -39.10 15.12 6.65
CA THR A 844 -40.44 15.70 6.84
C THR A 844 -41.54 14.74 6.39
N ALA A 845 -41.66 13.56 7.03
CA ALA A 845 -42.80 12.64 6.94
C ALA A 845 -42.55 11.38 7.79
N GLY A 846 -42.53 11.48 9.13
CA GLY A 846 -42.91 10.39 10.07
C GLY A 846 -42.43 8.95 9.84
N LEU A 847 -41.36 8.72 9.07
CA LEU A 847 -40.84 7.41 8.70
C LEU A 847 -39.42 7.34 9.26
N GLU A 848 -39.24 6.51 10.28
CA GLU A 848 -37.94 6.17 10.86
C GLU A 848 -37.00 5.70 9.73
N GLN A 849 -35.98 6.50 9.40
CA GLN A 849 -34.96 6.06 8.45
C GLN A 849 -33.96 5.17 9.18
N ALA A 850 -33.67 4.00 8.61
CA ALA A 850 -32.68 3.09 9.17
C ALA A 850 -31.26 3.67 8.97
N LYS A 851 -30.46 3.63 10.04
CA LYS A 851 -29.02 3.92 9.99
C LYS A 851 -28.33 2.99 8.99
N GLY A 852 -27.37 3.51 8.25
CA GLY A 852 -26.58 2.67 7.35
C GLY A 852 -25.84 3.41 6.26
N TRP A 853 -25.04 2.67 5.52
CA TRP A 853 -24.28 3.20 4.39
C TRP A 853 -25.19 3.49 3.21
N ARG A 854 -24.99 4.66 2.61
CA ARG A 854 -25.73 5.14 1.45
C ARG A 854 -24.78 5.28 0.27
N MET A 855 -25.25 4.84 -0.90
CA MET A 855 -24.59 5.07 -2.18
C MET A 855 -25.54 5.90 -3.04
N VAL A 856 -25.09 7.04 -3.53
CA VAL A 856 -25.90 7.94 -4.35
C VAL A 856 -25.30 8.02 -5.73
N SER A 857 -26.16 7.93 -6.74
CA SER A 857 -25.81 8.02 -8.14
C SER A 857 -26.48 9.25 -8.73
N VAL A 858 -25.70 10.07 -9.43
CA VAL A 858 -26.12 11.35 -9.99
C VAL A 858 -25.66 11.40 -11.45
N GLU A 859 -26.59 11.63 -12.36
CA GLU A 859 -26.30 11.86 -13.77
C GLU A 859 -26.70 13.28 -14.19
N MET A 860 -25.81 13.93 -14.94
CA MET A 860 -25.98 15.30 -15.44
C MET A 860 -26.27 15.29 -16.94
N TYR A 861 -27.26 16.07 -17.38
CA TYR A 861 -27.74 16.13 -18.76
C TYR A 861 -27.86 17.59 -19.23
N GLU A 862 -27.72 17.82 -20.54
CA GLU A 862 -27.75 19.16 -21.16
C GLU A 862 -29.13 19.84 -21.08
N GLY A 863 -30.19 19.07 -20.85
CA GLY A 863 -31.56 19.55 -20.85
C GLY A 863 -32.55 18.39 -20.81
N LEU A 864 -33.76 18.65 -21.31
CA LEU A 864 -34.77 17.62 -21.53
C LEU A 864 -34.47 16.81 -22.80
N ALA A 865 -35.31 15.81 -23.07
CA ALA A 865 -35.19 14.98 -24.28
C ALA A 865 -35.14 15.83 -25.57
N ASP A 866 -34.24 15.47 -26.49
CA ASP A 866 -33.90 16.14 -27.75
C ASP A 866 -33.36 17.58 -27.64
N GLN A 867 -33.07 18.06 -26.44
CA GLN A 867 -32.40 19.36 -26.25
C GLN A 867 -30.89 19.18 -26.21
N LYS A 868 -30.20 19.75 -27.21
CA LYS A 868 -28.75 19.70 -27.37
C LYS A 868 -28.13 21.08 -27.20
N THR A 869 -27.19 21.21 -26.27
CA THR A 869 -26.39 22.42 -26.02
C THR A 869 -24.94 22.28 -26.46
N GLU A 870 -24.50 21.08 -26.88
CA GLU A 870 -23.14 20.81 -27.38
C GLU A 870 -22.03 21.08 -26.34
N SER A 871 -22.29 20.68 -25.10
CA SER A 871 -21.38 20.86 -23.96
C SER A 871 -19.91 20.42 -24.20
N PRO A 872 -19.58 19.34 -24.94
CA PRO A 872 -18.18 18.94 -25.12
C PRO A 872 -17.31 19.98 -25.84
N GLY A 873 -17.89 20.75 -26.77
CA GLY A 873 -17.16 21.74 -27.58
C GLY A 873 -17.36 23.18 -27.11
N MET A 874 -18.24 23.38 -26.12
CA MET A 874 -18.66 24.70 -25.68
C MET A 874 -17.69 25.28 -24.64
N SER A 875 -17.43 26.58 -24.74
CA SER A 875 -16.69 27.28 -23.69
C SER A 875 -17.48 27.33 -22.40
N SER A 876 -16.85 26.99 -21.27
CA SER A 876 -17.42 27.14 -19.92
C SER A 876 -17.89 28.56 -19.57
N TYR A 877 -17.44 29.58 -20.29
CA TYR A 877 -17.91 30.95 -20.10
C TYR A 877 -19.31 31.19 -20.70
N ASN A 878 -19.75 30.36 -21.65
CA ASN A 878 -21.07 30.46 -22.26
C ASN A 878 -22.17 30.31 -21.17
N PRO A 879 -23.16 31.21 -21.11
CA PRO A 879 -24.28 31.09 -20.17
C PRO A 879 -25.04 29.76 -20.26
N ASP A 880 -25.13 29.15 -21.44
CA ASP A 880 -25.89 27.90 -21.67
C ASP A 880 -25.30 26.70 -20.91
N MET A 881 -24.00 26.74 -20.55
CA MET A 881 -23.35 25.72 -19.71
C MET A 881 -23.94 25.64 -18.29
N ARG A 882 -24.78 26.60 -17.88
CA ARG A 882 -25.47 26.56 -16.59
C ARG A 882 -26.78 25.78 -16.62
N ASN A 883 -27.34 25.53 -17.80
CA ASN A 883 -28.56 24.75 -17.94
C ASN A 883 -28.21 23.26 -17.88
N VAL A 884 -28.15 22.72 -16.66
CA VAL A 884 -27.89 21.31 -16.41
C VAL A 884 -29.12 20.68 -15.76
N THR A 885 -29.61 19.59 -16.34
CA THR A 885 -30.64 18.75 -15.73
C THR A 885 -29.95 17.64 -14.94
N VAL A 886 -30.19 17.59 -13.64
CA VAL A 886 -29.60 16.61 -12.73
C VAL A 886 -30.65 15.57 -12.35
N ILE A 887 -30.32 14.30 -12.50
CA ILE A 887 -31.14 13.18 -12.03
C ILE A 887 -30.31 12.43 -11.00
N GLU A 888 -30.83 12.33 -9.77
CA GLU A 888 -30.15 11.65 -8.67
C GLU A 888 -31.05 10.58 -8.04
N GLN A 889 -30.40 9.55 -7.50
CA GLN A 889 -31.08 8.50 -6.76
C GLN A 889 -30.16 7.91 -5.70
N SER A 890 -30.70 7.69 -4.50
CA SER A 890 -29.98 7.07 -3.38
C SER A 890 -30.29 5.58 -3.25
N TYR A 891 -29.32 4.84 -2.75
CA TYR A 891 -29.36 3.41 -2.49
C TYR A 891 -28.78 3.12 -1.11
N VAL A 892 -29.28 2.09 -0.44
CA VAL A 892 -28.68 1.49 0.76
C VAL A 892 -27.63 0.51 0.30
N PHE A 893 -26.42 0.65 0.84
CA PHE A 893 -25.30 -0.25 0.61
C PHE A 893 -24.94 -0.94 1.92
N PRO A 894 -24.61 -2.24 1.93
CA PRO A 894 -24.43 -3.00 3.18
C PRO A 894 -23.14 -2.65 3.95
N HIS A 895 -22.07 -2.21 3.26
CA HIS A 895 -20.72 -2.09 3.85
C HIS A 895 -20.13 -0.68 3.72
N GLY A 896 -19.17 -0.34 4.59
CA GLY A 896 -18.31 0.83 4.39
C GLY A 896 -17.34 0.61 3.23
N ILE A 897 -16.92 1.68 2.55
CA ILE A 897 -16.04 1.61 1.38
C ILE A 897 -14.75 2.38 1.69
N SER A 898 -13.61 1.73 1.49
CA SER A 898 -12.29 2.35 1.66
C SER A 898 -11.81 3.02 0.36
N ALA A 899 -12.10 2.44 -0.80
CA ALA A 899 -11.69 2.95 -2.10
C ALA A 899 -12.76 2.71 -3.18
N ILE A 900 -12.87 3.65 -4.12
CA ILE A 900 -13.82 3.61 -5.24
C ILE A 900 -13.10 3.99 -6.54
N ALA A 901 -13.40 3.27 -7.63
CA ALA A 901 -12.90 3.58 -8.96
C ALA A 901 -13.93 3.18 -10.03
N THR A 902 -13.73 3.66 -11.26
CA THR A 902 -14.54 3.28 -12.43
C THR A 902 -13.70 2.47 -13.41
N THR A 903 -14.27 1.46 -14.05
CA THR A 903 -13.59 0.73 -15.12
C THR A 903 -13.24 1.62 -16.33
N SER A 904 -12.10 1.35 -16.97
CA SER A 904 -11.61 2.10 -18.13
C SER A 904 -11.28 1.17 -19.30
N THR A 905 -11.71 1.55 -20.51
CA THR A 905 -11.47 0.82 -21.77
C THR A 905 -10.99 1.78 -22.87
N THR A 906 -10.46 1.22 -23.95
CA THR A 906 -9.76 1.98 -25.00
C THR A 906 -10.67 2.98 -25.74
N TYR A 907 -11.94 2.65 -25.92
CA TYR A 907 -12.91 3.47 -26.65
C TYR A 907 -14.11 3.91 -25.81
N GLY A 908 -14.27 3.40 -24.59
CA GLY A 908 -15.39 3.76 -23.70
C GLY A 908 -16.75 3.30 -24.23
N ILE A 909 -16.78 2.20 -24.99
CA ILE A 909 -18.00 1.60 -25.58
C ILE A 909 -18.70 0.69 -24.57
N THR A 910 -17.93 -0.14 -23.88
CA THR A 910 -18.49 -1.02 -22.83
C THR A 910 -19.09 -0.19 -21.69
N SER A 911 -20.09 -0.73 -20.99
CA SER A 911 -20.63 -0.06 -19.80
C SER A 911 -19.53 0.14 -18.76
N LYS A 912 -19.55 1.28 -18.05
CA LYS A 912 -18.64 1.47 -16.92
C LYS A 912 -19.22 0.82 -15.68
N ASP A 913 -18.44 0.03 -14.97
CA ASP A 913 -18.79 -0.46 -13.64
C ASP A 913 -18.05 0.35 -12.57
N ILE A 914 -18.66 0.47 -11.39
CA ILE A 914 -18.01 1.02 -10.21
C ILE A 914 -17.35 -0.12 -9.45
N ILE A 915 -16.05 -0.05 -9.28
CA ILE A 915 -15.27 -0.97 -8.45
C ILE A 915 -15.15 -0.37 -7.06
N VAL A 916 -15.54 -1.13 -6.03
CA VAL A 916 -15.47 -0.71 -4.63
C VAL A 916 -14.67 -1.71 -3.81
N ALA A 917 -13.75 -1.22 -2.99
CA ALA A 917 -13.14 -1.99 -1.91
C ALA A 917 -13.85 -1.67 -0.60
N THR A 918 -14.26 -2.70 0.12
CA THR A 918 -15.14 -2.58 1.28
C THR A 918 -14.40 -2.89 2.59
N HIS A 919 -14.91 -2.37 3.71
CA HIS A 919 -14.29 -2.57 5.04
C HIS A 919 -14.33 -4.04 5.52
N ASN A 920 -15.11 -4.90 4.88
CA ASN A 920 -15.11 -6.36 5.12
C ASN A 920 -14.01 -7.10 4.31
N ASN A 921 -13.02 -6.37 3.77
CA ASN A 921 -11.89 -6.88 2.99
C ASN A 921 -12.28 -7.58 1.67
N LYS A 922 -13.38 -7.15 1.03
CA LYS A 922 -13.80 -7.63 -0.30
C LYS A 922 -13.80 -6.53 -1.34
N VAL A 923 -13.59 -6.92 -2.60
CA VAL A 923 -13.67 -6.04 -3.77
C VAL A 923 -14.88 -6.44 -4.60
N TYR A 924 -15.77 -5.49 -4.87
CA TYR A 924 -16.99 -5.71 -5.66
C TYR A 924 -16.99 -4.88 -6.95
N ALA A 925 -17.59 -5.43 -7.99
CA ALA A 925 -17.94 -4.69 -9.20
C ALA A 925 -19.45 -4.43 -9.23
N ILE A 926 -19.85 -3.16 -9.23
CA ILE A 926 -21.24 -2.72 -9.26
C ILE A 926 -21.55 -2.17 -10.64
N SER A 927 -22.47 -2.83 -11.34
CA SER A 927 -22.86 -2.42 -12.68
C SER A 927 -23.58 -1.06 -12.67
N ARG A 928 -23.26 -0.20 -13.65
CA ARG A 928 -24.00 1.05 -13.88
C ARG A 928 -25.51 0.86 -14.02
N ARG A 929 -25.97 -0.31 -14.50
CA ARG A 929 -27.41 -0.62 -14.59
C ARG A 929 -28.10 -0.63 -13.21
N LEU A 930 -27.40 -1.10 -12.17
CA LEU A 930 -27.91 -1.09 -10.81
C LEU A 930 -27.92 0.31 -10.21
N LEU A 931 -26.97 1.15 -10.62
CA LEU A 931 -26.81 2.52 -10.16
C LEU A 931 -27.43 3.54 -11.12
N ASP A 932 -28.31 3.15 -12.06
CA ASP A 932 -28.96 4.10 -12.97
C ASP A 932 -30.00 4.90 -12.17
N PRO A 933 -29.87 6.23 -12.05
CA PRO A 933 -30.80 7.02 -11.23
C PRO A 933 -32.19 7.14 -11.85
N ARG A 934 -32.38 6.70 -13.11
CA ARG A 934 -33.67 6.72 -13.82
C ARG A 934 -34.50 5.45 -13.58
N ARG A 935 -34.05 4.52 -12.73
CA ARG A 935 -34.81 3.30 -12.39
C ARG A 935 -36.20 3.68 -11.82
N PRO A 936 -37.31 3.20 -12.41
CA PRO A 936 -38.63 3.57 -11.96
C PRO A 936 -38.97 2.92 -10.61
N LYS A 937 -39.61 3.66 -9.69
CA LYS A 937 -40.14 3.17 -8.39
C LYS A 937 -41.40 2.30 -8.52
N ARG A 938 -41.71 1.89 -9.74
CA ARG A 938 -42.85 1.06 -10.13
C ARG A 938 -42.36 0.04 -11.15
N LYS A 939 -43.24 -0.90 -11.48
CA LYS A 939 -43.00 -1.80 -12.62
C LYS A 939 -42.65 -0.98 -13.88
N PRO A 940 -41.55 -1.30 -14.56
CA PRO A 940 -41.14 -0.61 -15.79
C PRO A 940 -42.22 -0.69 -16.88
N THR A 941 -42.46 0.44 -17.55
CA THR A 941 -43.29 0.52 -18.77
C THR A 941 -42.59 -0.14 -19.96
N ALA A 942 -43.31 -0.34 -21.07
CA ALA A 942 -42.72 -0.91 -22.28
C ALA A 942 -41.53 -0.07 -22.80
N GLU A 943 -41.66 1.26 -22.81
CA GLU A 943 -40.57 2.17 -23.23
C GLU A 943 -39.35 2.07 -22.30
N GLU A 944 -39.56 2.00 -21.00
CA GLU A 944 -38.46 1.84 -20.02
C GLU A 944 -37.81 0.45 -20.11
N GLN A 945 -38.59 -0.59 -20.43
CA GLN A 945 -38.07 -1.94 -20.68
C GLN A 945 -37.23 -2.00 -21.97
N GLU A 946 -37.60 -1.23 -23.02
CA GLU A 946 -36.77 -1.09 -24.22
C GLU A 946 -35.41 -0.43 -23.91
N GLU A 947 -35.35 0.47 -22.94
CA GLU A 947 -34.10 1.02 -22.39
C GLU A 947 -33.35 0.06 -21.45
N MET A 948 -33.90 -1.13 -21.20
CA MET A 948 -33.38 -2.10 -20.23
C MET A 948 -33.34 -1.55 -18.79
N LEU A 949 -34.25 -0.64 -18.43
CA LEU A 949 -34.40 -0.16 -17.06
C LEU A 949 -35.08 -1.23 -16.20
N ILE A 950 -34.49 -1.45 -15.02
CA ILE A 950 -35.04 -2.35 -14.00
C ILE A 950 -35.76 -1.53 -12.93
N GLU A 951 -36.74 -2.14 -12.27
CA GLU A 951 -37.44 -1.53 -11.13
C GLU A 951 -36.45 -1.07 -10.07
N TYR A 952 -36.69 0.09 -9.47
CA TYR A 952 -35.87 0.62 -8.39
C TYR A 952 -36.05 -0.23 -7.14
N ASP A 953 -34.93 -0.76 -6.66
CA ASP A 953 -34.79 -1.39 -5.36
C ASP A 953 -33.82 -0.51 -4.57
N PRO A 954 -34.23 0.06 -3.42
CA PRO A 954 -33.34 0.86 -2.59
C PRO A 954 -32.17 0.06 -2.06
N LEU A 955 -32.28 -1.26 -1.86
CA LEU A 955 -31.20 -2.07 -1.32
C LEU A 955 -30.32 -2.61 -2.46
N ILE A 956 -29.02 -2.30 -2.42
CA ILE A 956 -28.05 -3.03 -3.22
C ILE A 956 -27.76 -4.34 -2.48
N PRO A 957 -28.11 -5.51 -3.05
CA PRO A 957 -27.95 -6.78 -2.36
C PRO A 957 -26.48 -7.10 -2.11
N ASP A 958 -26.17 -7.59 -0.90
CA ASP A 958 -24.88 -8.19 -0.59
C ASP A 958 -24.82 -9.60 -1.19
N ASP A 959 -24.49 -9.65 -2.48
CA ASP A 959 -24.33 -10.90 -3.22
C ASP A 959 -22.85 -11.28 -3.28
N PRO A 960 -22.40 -12.35 -2.59
CA PRO A 960 -21.03 -12.83 -2.65
C PRO A 960 -20.57 -13.15 -4.09
N LYS A 961 -21.49 -13.46 -5.01
CA LYS A 961 -21.16 -13.74 -6.41
C LYS A 961 -20.65 -12.51 -7.17
N ARG A 962 -20.89 -11.31 -6.65
CA ARG A 962 -20.41 -10.04 -7.23
C ARG A 962 -19.07 -9.61 -6.67
N ALA A 963 -18.55 -10.31 -5.65
CA ALA A 963 -17.21 -10.08 -5.14
C ALA A 963 -16.19 -10.61 -6.15
N ILE A 964 -15.52 -9.71 -6.87
CA ILE A 964 -14.49 -10.06 -7.85
C ILE A 964 -13.23 -10.62 -7.18
N SER A 965 -13.04 -10.35 -5.87
CA SER A 965 -11.98 -10.95 -5.07
C SER A 965 -12.35 -12.34 -4.50
N HIS A 966 -13.57 -12.84 -4.75
CA HIS A 966 -14.03 -14.16 -4.29
C HIS A 966 -13.64 -14.47 -2.83
N ASN A 967 -12.83 -15.51 -2.62
CA ASN A 967 -12.34 -15.96 -1.33
C ASN A 967 -11.18 -15.10 -0.78
N TYR A 968 -10.47 -14.34 -1.62
CA TYR A 968 -9.39 -13.46 -1.14
C TYR A 968 -9.94 -12.38 -0.21
N GLU A 969 -9.27 -12.21 0.92
CA GLU A 969 -9.52 -11.14 1.89
C GLU A 969 -8.49 -10.04 1.66
N VAL A 970 -8.86 -9.08 0.82
CA VAL A 970 -7.98 -8.01 0.38
C VAL A 970 -8.06 -6.87 1.39
N ALA A 971 -7.16 -6.90 2.36
CA ALA A 971 -7.23 -6.04 3.54
C ALA A 971 -6.77 -4.61 3.25
N ASN A 972 -7.47 -3.63 3.85
CA ASN A 972 -7.11 -2.21 3.92
C ASN A 972 -6.62 -1.62 2.59
N ILE A 973 -7.45 -1.73 1.55
CA ILE A 973 -7.20 -1.10 0.24
C ILE A 973 -7.38 0.40 0.34
N GLN A 974 -6.37 1.15 -0.11
CA GLN A 974 -6.35 2.61 -0.07
C GLN A 974 -6.73 3.24 -1.40
N ARG A 975 -6.35 2.60 -2.52
CA ARG A 975 -6.62 3.09 -3.88
C ARG A 975 -6.88 1.93 -4.84
N ILE A 976 -7.66 2.22 -5.88
CA ILE A 976 -7.92 1.31 -6.99
C ILE A 976 -7.59 2.08 -8.26
N ILE A 977 -6.77 1.50 -9.12
CA ILE A 977 -6.50 2.02 -10.47
C ILE A 977 -6.94 1.00 -11.49
N THR A 978 -7.37 1.48 -12.66
CA THR A 978 -7.84 0.63 -13.75
C THR A 978 -7.16 1.01 -15.05
N ALA A 979 -6.88 0.02 -15.89
CA ALA A 979 -6.30 0.25 -17.21
C ALA A 979 -7.05 -0.51 -18.31
N PRO A 980 -7.10 0.07 -19.53
CA PRO A 980 -7.70 -0.61 -20.66
C PRO A 980 -6.84 -1.77 -21.14
N ALA A 981 -7.49 -2.89 -21.51
CA ALA A 981 -6.89 -3.90 -22.38
C ALA A 981 -7.00 -3.48 -23.86
N LEU A 982 -6.42 -4.26 -24.78
CA LEU A 982 -6.70 -4.06 -26.22
C LEU A 982 -8.10 -4.51 -26.61
N LEU A 983 -8.67 -5.42 -25.83
CA LEU A 983 -10.07 -5.80 -25.92
C LEU A 983 -10.94 -4.72 -25.28
N GLU A 984 -11.92 -4.22 -26.04
CA GLU A 984 -12.83 -3.17 -25.58
C GLU A 984 -13.80 -3.69 -24.51
N SER A 985 -14.01 -5.00 -24.44
CA SER A 985 -14.83 -5.61 -23.40
C SER A 985 -14.19 -5.63 -22.02
N THR A 986 -12.86 -5.47 -21.91
CA THR A 986 -12.10 -5.86 -20.72
C THR A 986 -11.27 -4.71 -20.14
N SER A 987 -11.34 -4.56 -18.81
CA SER A 987 -10.55 -3.60 -18.02
C SER A 987 -9.73 -4.36 -16.97
N LEU A 988 -8.46 -3.96 -16.80
CA LEU A 988 -7.60 -4.44 -15.72
C LEU A 988 -7.90 -3.62 -14.46
N VAL A 989 -8.02 -4.29 -13.32
CA VAL A 989 -8.29 -3.66 -12.02
C VAL A 989 -7.16 -4.01 -11.08
N PHE A 990 -6.47 -3.01 -10.56
CA PHE A 990 -5.45 -3.16 -9.53
C PHE A 990 -5.85 -2.41 -8.28
N ALA A 991 -6.12 -3.15 -7.21
CA ALA A 991 -6.42 -2.64 -5.89
C ALA A 991 -5.17 -2.76 -5.01
N TYR A 992 -4.75 -1.66 -4.39
CA TYR A 992 -3.57 -1.64 -3.54
C TYR A 992 -3.77 -0.82 -2.26
N GLY A 993 -3.10 -1.25 -1.21
CA GLY A 993 -3.13 -0.67 0.12
C GLY A 993 -2.18 -1.47 1.01
N LEU A 994 -2.68 -2.07 2.09
CA LEU A 994 -1.92 -3.10 2.80
C LEU A 994 -1.64 -4.28 1.88
N ASP A 995 -2.68 -4.86 1.27
CA ASP A 995 -2.55 -5.94 0.30
C ASP A 995 -2.57 -5.46 -1.15
N LEU A 996 -2.11 -6.33 -2.05
CA LEU A 996 -2.18 -6.12 -3.49
C LEU A 996 -3.11 -7.17 -4.11
N PHE A 997 -4.03 -6.72 -4.96
CA PHE A 997 -4.94 -7.58 -5.71
C PHE A 997 -5.08 -7.06 -7.13
N LEU A 998 -4.94 -7.95 -8.11
CA LEU A 998 -5.19 -7.64 -9.51
C LEU A 998 -6.15 -8.65 -10.10
N THR A 999 -7.08 -8.16 -10.91
CA THR A 999 -7.97 -9.01 -11.71
C THR A 999 -8.38 -8.29 -13.00
N ARG A 1000 -9.18 -8.98 -13.83
CA ARG A 1000 -9.76 -8.46 -15.06
C ARG A 1000 -11.27 -8.45 -14.91
N VAL A 1001 -11.91 -7.38 -15.36
CA VAL A 1001 -13.37 -7.25 -15.34
C VAL A 1001 -13.89 -6.96 -16.74
N SER A 1002 -15.03 -7.56 -17.07
CA SER A 1002 -15.72 -7.33 -18.35
C SER A 1002 -17.15 -6.84 -18.11
N PRO A 1003 -17.36 -5.53 -17.92
CA PRO A 1003 -18.65 -4.96 -17.49
C PRO A 1003 -19.88 -5.36 -18.31
N SER A 1004 -19.73 -5.43 -19.64
CA SER A 1004 -20.79 -5.84 -20.56
C SER A 1004 -20.64 -7.29 -21.04
N GLY A 1005 -19.81 -8.09 -20.37
CA GLY A 1005 -19.37 -9.41 -20.84
C GLY A 1005 -18.38 -9.31 -22.00
N THR A 1006 -17.81 -10.46 -22.39
CA THR A 1006 -16.75 -10.57 -23.40
C THR A 1006 -17.33 -10.65 -24.81
N PHE A 1007 -17.76 -9.51 -25.37
CA PHE A 1007 -18.40 -9.48 -26.70
C PHE A 1007 -17.42 -9.51 -27.89
N ASP A 1008 -16.13 -9.27 -27.65
CA ASP A 1008 -15.07 -9.23 -28.66
C ASP A 1008 -14.21 -10.51 -28.67
N VAL A 1009 -14.56 -11.50 -27.84
CA VAL A 1009 -13.92 -12.81 -27.81
C VAL A 1009 -14.97 -13.92 -27.85
N LEU A 1010 -14.62 -15.04 -28.49
CA LEU A 1010 -15.47 -16.23 -28.49
C LEU A 1010 -15.58 -16.80 -27.07
N SER A 1011 -16.80 -17.13 -26.63
CA SER A 1011 -17.04 -17.72 -25.31
C SER A 1011 -16.19 -18.98 -25.09
N GLU A 1012 -15.66 -19.15 -23.87
CA GLU A 1012 -14.88 -20.35 -23.52
C GLU A 1012 -15.70 -21.64 -23.65
N SER A 1013 -16.99 -21.58 -23.33
CA SER A 1013 -17.95 -22.68 -23.46
C SER A 1013 -18.35 -23.01 -24.90
N PHE A 1014 -17.77 -22.35 -25.91
CA PHE A 1014 -18.10 -22.61 -27.31
C PHE A 1014 -17.72 -24.05 -27.69
N ASN A 1015 -18.70 -24.83 -28.12
CA ASN A 1015 -18.53 -26.25 -28.46
C ASN A 1015 -17.83 -26.42 -29.83
N LYS A 1016 -16.52 -26.19 -29.85
CA LYS A 1016 -15.67 -26.37 -31.05
C LYS A 1016 -15.79 -27.79 -31.64
N PRO A 1017 -15.78 -28.89 -30.85
CA PRO A 1017 -15.94 -30.24 -31.40
C PRO A 1017 -17.25 -30.42 -32.16
N GLN A 1018 -18.38 -29.92 -31.65
CA GLN A 1018 -19.66 -30.00 -32.33
C GLN A 1018 -19.64 -29.27 -33.68
N LEU A 1019 -19.01 -28.10 -33.76
CA LEU A 1019 -18.83 -27.37 -35.02
C LEU A 1019 -18.03 -28.22 -36.03
N VAL A 1020 -16.95 -28.87 -35.59
CA VAL A 1020 -16.15 -29.74 -36.47
C VAL A 1020 -16.95 -30.93 -36.98
N PHE A 1021 -17.64 -31.65 -36.08
CA PHE A 1021 -18.41 -32.82 -36.46
C PHE A 1021 -19.57 -32.48 -37.39
N THR A 1022 -20.24 -31.35 -37.19
CA THR A 1022 -21.32 -30.89 -38.08
C THR A 1022 -20.80 -30.53 -39.47
N VAL A 1023 -19.69 -29.79 -39.55
CA VAL A 1023 -19.05 -29.47 -40.85
C VAL A 1023 -18.59 -30.75 -41.57
N MET A 1024 -17.94 -31.66 -40.86
CA MET A 1024 -17.52 -32.96 -41.41
C MET A 1024 -18.70 -33.79 -41.90
N GLY A 1025 -19.79 -33.85 -41.13
CA GLY A 1025 -21.03 -34.53 -41.50
C GLY A 1025 -21.65 -33.96 -42.77
N LEU A 1026 -21.70 -32.63 -42.90
CA LEU A 1026 -22.17 -31.94 -44.11
C LEU A 1026 -21.28 -32.24 -45.32
N VAL A 1027 -19.96 -32.22 -45.16
CA VAL A 1027 -19.02 -32.55 -46.24
C VAL A 1027 -19.21 -33.99 -46.73
N LEU A 1028 -19.34 -34.95 -45.81
CA LEU A 1028 -19.62 -36.34 -46.16
C LEU A 1028 -20.98 -36.48 -46.85
N ALA A 1029 -22.03 -35.84 -46.33
CA ALA A 1029 -23.36 -35.85 -46.95
C ALA A 1029 -23.32 -35.30 -48.38
N ILE A 1030 -22.59 -34.21 -48.64
CA ILE A 1030 -22.38 -33.65 -49.98
C ILE A 1030 -21.59 -34.63 -50.86
N ALA A 1031 -20.53 -35.24 -50.34
CA ALA A 1031 -19.71 -36.20 -51.07
C ALA A 1031 -20.51 -37.44 -51.52
N PHE A 1032 -21.46 -37.90 -50.71
CA PHE A 1032 -22.36 -39.02 -51.05
C PHE A 1032 -23.52 -38.59 -51.97
N THR A 1033 -24.16 -37.45 -51.71
CA THR A 1033 -25.33 -37.02 -52.48
C THR A 1033 -24.97 -36.48 -53.87
N ARG A 1034 -23.81 -35.82 -54.03
CA ARG A 1034 -23.37 -35.26 -55.32
C ARG A 1034 -23.30 -36.29 -56.46
N PRO A 1035 -22.68 -37.48 -56.31
CA PRO A 1035 -22.70 -38.50 -57.36
C PRO A 1035 -24.09 -39.10 -57.57
N MET A 1036 -24.91 -39.26 -56.52
CA MET A 1036 -26.29 -39.74 -56.64
C MET A 1036 -27.15 -38.79 -57.49
N VAL A 1037 -27.05 -37.49 -57.24
CA VAL A 1037 -27.76 -36.46 -58.00
C VAL A 1037 -27.24 -36.37 -59.44
N LYS A 1038 -25.92 -36.42 -59.65
CA LYS A 1038 -25.34 -36.48 -61.01
C LYS A 1038 -25.83 -37.71 -61.79
N ARG A 1039 -25.88 -38.89 -61.16
CA ARG A 1039 -26.40 -40.12 -61.78
C ARG A 1039 -27.89 -39.99 -62.08
N LYS A 1040 -28.69 -39.42 -61.18
CA LYS A 1040 -30.11 -39.17 -61.39
C LYS A 1040 -30.36 -38.20 -62.56
N LEU A 1041 -29.62 -37.09 -62.63
CA LEU A 1041 -29.67 -36.13 -63.73
C LEU A 1041 -29.22 -36.73 -65.07
N LEU A 1042 -28.15 -37.54 -65.06
CA LEU A 1042 -27.69 -38.24 -66.27
C LEU A 1042 -28.75 -39.22 -66.77
N ASN A 1043 -29.34 -40.02 -65.89
CA ASN A 1043 -30.42 -40.93 -66.23
C ASN A 1043 -31.64 -40.18 -66.77
N GLN A 1044 -32.05 -39.07 -66.16
CA GLN A 1044 -33.14 -38.24 -66.69
C GLN A 1044 -32.85 -37.71 -68.10
N ARG A 1045 -31.61 -37.31 -68.39
CA ARG A 1045 -31.21 -36.86 -69.73
C ARG A 1045 -31.15 -37.99 -70.76
N TRP A 1046 -30.77 -39.21 -70.35
CA TRP A 1046 -30.61 -40.35 -71.27
C TRP A 1046 -31.94 -41.06 -71.56
N TYR A 1047 -32.90 -41.06 -70.63
CA TYR A 1047 -34.20 -41.73 -70.78
C TYR A 1047 -35.37 -40.75 -71.06
N GLN A 1048 -35.09 -39.53 -71.52
CA GLN A 1048 -36.07 -38.56 -72.02
C GLN A 1048 -36.29 -38.67 -73.56
N ARG A 1049 -36.41 -39.90 -74.07
CA ARG A 1049 -36.99 -40.17 -75.39
C ARG A 1049 -38.10 -41.19 -75.27
#